data_AF-A0A3P3Y1M0-F1
#
_entry.id   AF-A0A3P3Y1M0-F1
#
_cell.length_a   1.000
_cell.length_b   1.000
_cell.length_c   1.000
_cell.angle_alpha   90.00
_cell.angle_beta   90.00
_cell.angle_gamma   90.00
#
_symmetry.space_group_name_H-M   'P 1'
#
loop_
_entity.id
_entity.type
_entity.pdbx_description
1 polymer ?
#
loop_
_entity_poly.entity_id
_entity_poly.type
_entity_poly.pdbx_seq_one_letter_code
_entity_poly.pdbx_strand_id
1 'polypeptide(L)'
;MSARTLMAQGLRHRGRDAADERLAGKRASPTPSRSPIRKGIDEDGKPFDVPETKSVVDSLTIPALWSGPTLIIIGSMVANVVVAYALPTSVPCAIGVFAFFRLAYNVGLGVALHYQSHHRSLSRFASRCLRQKGSLSCRFIHWLAEGRMRHVPDFDPALYPDAFVTWLAFKTLVDLILVNDGLCYLILVTKCWNLPDHGSIIVFLQYVTGILLIAFNYWAKVDAHRCIGDYSWYWGDNFFILEQNLTFDGIFALVPHPMYTVGYSWYYGLALLSQSYVILIVSLIAHMLQIGFLVFVENPHIDRTYGGKESPRDAYDEILYDPVEGLFPNRSDALLFLRLDPFRPNDVALVILSLYMVAFNFLAPSPTWSVVHAAVWMFVHWVGIGLLLRYQSSYGWWTQQFAAKGKSLHVAFSSWKNLYNLSRTLYLLAFVLCALRYCWIPSSWADITKGYVSCLIGGIVLVLVTFYSVVSSHQVLGDFATFYGDFFIPTDFYQPKTRYVGIYRFLNNPECVTGYAGLHGMALITQSWTVFWLAFTAQALNFIFIKLVEVPHMEKIYSGSIRREIPAEEALMKLVREHVPDELLAEAERVQERATRDIFLIYKRIASSQFAQDTNAKATVSCPDIVPLHTPMTCTWRTNGRHPASDWLGIYKVDVESAPGMSRGRWIHVPDTESCSGEITFPVEKMPSVGGVYELRYHTNHYNVIAKAVFCVHAPSRRSSVDSASRRGSSSTHLSSPGSGPHVSQLPSPATNTAAT
;
A
#
# COMPACT_ATOMS: atom_id res chain seq x y z
N MET A 1 5.31 12.21 35.56
CA MET A 1 5.54 10.85 35.04
C MET A 1 5.42 10.94 33.53
N SER A 2 6.50 10.67 32.78
CA SER A 2 6.55 10.95 31.34
C SER A 2 5.54 10.09 30.56
N ALA A 3 4.89 10.66 29.54
CA ALA A 3 3.96 9.99 28.62
C ALA A 3 4.53 8.68 28.01
N ARG A 4 5.85 8.47 28.10
CA ARG A 4 6.54 7.24 27.71
C ARG A 4 6.22 6.03 28.60
N THR A 5 5.87 6.22 29.87
CA THR A 5 5.62 5.11 30.80
C THR A 5 4.26 4.42 30.55
N LEU A 6 3.27 5.14 30.00
CA LEU A 6 1.95 4.60 29.68
C LEU A 6 1.94 3.75 28.39
N MET A 7 2.74 4.12 27.38
CA MET A 7 2.89 3.33 26.13
C MET A 7 3.59 1.98 26.36
N ALA A 8 4.56 1.92 27.30
CA ALA A 8 5.24 0.68 27.66
C ALA A 8 4.32 -0.32 28.40
N GLN A 9 3.28 0.15 29.08
CA GLN A 9 2.30 -0.71 29.75
C GLN A 9 1.25 -1.27 28.76
N GLY A 10 0.87 -0.52 27.73
CA GLY A 10 -0.04 -1.00 26.67
C GLY A 10 0.53 -2.16 25.84
N LEU A 11 1.85 -2.19 25.63
CA LEU A 11 2.51 -3.29 24.91
C LEU A 11 2.68 -4.56 25.76
N ARG A 12 2.66 -4.46 27.11
CA ARG A 12 2.68 -5.64 28.00
C ARG A 12 1.30 -6.27 28.21
N HIS A 13 0.20 -5.56 27.97
CA HIS A 13 -1.16 -6.10 28.10
C HIS A 13 -1.66 -6.88 26.87
N ARG A 14 -0.98 -6.77 25.72
CA ARG A 14 -1.27 -7.55 24.50
C ARG A 14 -1.15 -9.07 24.66
N GLY A 15 -0.53 -9.57 25.74
CA GLY A 15 -0.40 -10.99 26.02
C GLY A 15 -1.49 -11.59 26.93
N ARG A 16 -2.29 -10.77 27.62
CA ARG A 16 -3.30 -11.27 28.61
C ARG A 16 -4.73 -11.14 28.13
N ASP A 17 -5.06 -10.05 27.44
CA ASP A 17 -6.47 -9.75 27.15
C ASP A 17 -7.06 -10.65 26.03
N ALA A 18 -6.20 -11.22 25.17
CA ALA A 18 -6.60 -12.21 24.16
C ALA A 18 -6.92 -13.61 24.74
N ALA A 19 -6.58 -13.86 26.01
CA ALA A 19 -6.87 -15.13 26.68
C ALA A 19 -8.22 -15.10 27.43
N ASP A 20 -8.63 -13.94 27.97
CA ASP A 20 -9.84 -13.84 28.81
C ASP A 20 -11.14 -13.66 28.02
N GLU A 21 -11.10 -13.14 26.78
CA GLU A 21 -12.31 -13.01 25.95
C GLU A 21 -12.87 -14.33 25.41
N ARG A 22 -12.14 -15.45 25.55
CA ARG A 22 -12.63 -16.77 25.11
C ARG A 22 -13.48 -17.51 26.15
N LEU A 23 -13.70 -16.96 27.35
CA LEU A 23 -14.36 -17.67 28.45
C LEU A 23 -15.69 -17.07 28.95
N ALA A 24 -16.17 -15.96 28.40
CA ALA A 24 -17.42 -15.32 28.87
C ALA A 24 -18.55 -15.37 27.84
N GLY A 25 -19.03 -16.58 27.53
CA GLY A 25 -20.28 -16.77 26.81
C GLY A 25 -21.49 -16.71 27.73
N LYS A 26 -22.14 -15.54 27.86
CA LYS A 26 -23.55 -15.44 28.27
C LYS A 26 -24.18 -14.13 27.76
N ARG A 27 -25.17 -14.29 26.87
CA ARG A 27 -26.01 -13.26 26.26
C ARG A 27 -26.75 -12.48 27.37
N ALA A 28 -26.45 -11.20 27.52
CA ALA A 28 -27.31 -10.22 28.19
C ALA A 28 -27.82 -9.22 27.15
N SER A 29 -29.12 -8.91 27.22
CA SER A 29 -29.81 -7.92 26.38
C SER A 29 -29.19 -6.52 26.49
N PRO A 30 -29.20 -5.69 25.42
CA PRO A 30 -28.51 -4.42 25.42
C PRO A 30 -29.33 -3.37 26.18
N THR A 31 -28.89 -3.01 27.38
CA THR A 31 -29.11 -1.67 27.92
C THR A 31 -28.34 -0.65 27.07
N PRO A 32 -28.88 0.55 26.78
CA PRO A 32 -28.21 1.53 25.95
C PRO A 32 -26.93 2.00 26.66
N SER A 33 -25.77 1.55 26.17
CA SER A 33 -24.48 1.99 26.66
C SER A 33 -24.28 3.46 26.30
N ARG A 34 -24.09 4.32 27.31
CA ARG A 34 -23.47 5.65 27.10
C ARG A 34 -22.18 5.43 26.29
N SER A 35 -22.02 6.17 25.19
CA SER A 35 -20.80 6.14 24.39
C SER A 35 -19.58 6.39 25.30
N PRO A 36 -18.48 5.65 25.10
CA PRO A 36 -17.29 5.83 25.92
C PRO A 36 -16.81 7.29 25.81
N ILE A 37 -16.64 7.94 26.96
CA ILE A 37 -16.17 9.32 27.04
C ILE A 37 -14.74 9.36 26.49
N ARG A 38 -14.51 10.17 25.45
CA ARG A 38 -13.19 10.32 24.82
C ARG A 38 -12.30 11.20 25.70
N LYS A 39 -11.05 10.80 25.88
CA LYS A 39 -10.07 11.57 26.68
C LYS A 39 -9.11 12.32 25.77
N GLY A 40 -8.94 13.61 26.02
CA GLY A 40 -7.98 14.49 25.36
C GLY A 40 -6.89 14.93 26.33
N ILE A 41 -5.74 15.29 25.80
CA ILE A 41 -4.61 15.87 26.52
C ILE A 41 -4.37 17.27 25.93
N ASP A 42 -4.53 18.29 26.76
CA ASP A 42 -4.33 19.68 26.39
C ASP A 42 -2.84 20.01 26.12
N GLU A 43 -2.56 21.19 25.57
CA GLU A 43 -1.22 21.70 25.23
C GLU A 43 -0.22 21.72 26.40
N ASP A 44 -0.74 21.73 27.64
CA ASP A 44 0.01 21.67 28.91
C ASP A 44 0.17 20.24 29.47
N GLY A 45 -0.33 19.22 28.77
CA GLY A 45 -0.25 17.82 29.20
C GLY A 45 -1.34 17.40 30.21
N LYS A 46 -2.38 18.23 30.40
CA LYS A 46 -3.48 17.93 31.32
C LYS A 46 -4.57 17.12 30.60
N PRO A 47 -5.02 15.97 31.16
CA PRO A 47 -6.11 15.22 30.60
C PRO A 47 -7.46 15.91 30.85
N PHE A 48 -8.37 15.85 29.90
CA PHE A 48 -9.75 16.33 30.02
C PHE A 48 -10.71 15.46 29.19
N ASP A 49 -11.99 15.49 29.55
CA ASP A 49 -13.03 14.75 28.83
C ASP A 49 -13.48 15.57 27.61
N VAL A 50 -13.43 14.95 26.44
CA VAL A 50 -13.78 15.58 25.16
C VAL A 50 -15.21 15.17 24.80
N PRO A 51 -16.18 16.10 24.83
CA PRO A 51 -17.55 15.80 24.44
C PRO A 51 -17.65 15.53 22.94
N GLU A 52 -18.67 14.76 22.53
CA GLU A 52 -18.92 14.48 21.12
C GLU A 52 -19.33 15.77 20.39
N THR A 53 -18.62 16.10 19.31
CA THR A 53 -19.02 17.16 18.39
C THR A 53 -19.84 16.62 17.23
N LYS A 54 -20.53 17.52 16.52
CA LYS A 54 -21.24 17.21 15.27
C LYS A 54 -20.50 17.72 14.04
N SER A 55 -20.73 17.04 12.93
CA SER A 55 -20.13 17.33 11.62
C SER A 55 -20.71 18.61 11.01
N VAL A 56 -20.06 19.15 9.98
CA VAL A 56 -20.61 20.27 9.18
C VAL A 56 -21.96 19.90 8.56
N VAL A 57 -22.10 18.65 8.10
CA VAL A 57 -23.32 18.16 7.45
C VAL A 57 -24.47 18.17 8.44
N ASP A 58 -24.27 17.63 9.64
CA ASP A 58 -25.29 17.64 10.69
C ASP A 58 -25.67 19.07 11.08
N SER A 59 -24.66 19.94 11.22
CA SER A 59 -24.84 21.34 11.63
C SER A 59 -25.67 22.14 10.64
N LEU A 60 -25.58 21.84 9.33
CA LEU A 60 -26.35 22.51 8.29
C LEU A 60 -27.72 21.86 8.05
N THR A 61 -27.81 20.53 8.11
CA THR A 61 -29.01 19.78 7.73
C THR A 61 -30.04 19.63 8.84
N ILE A 62 -29.63 19.72 10.10
CA ILE A 62 -30.51 19.54 11.27
C ILE A 62 -30.85 20.92 11.86
N PRO A 63 -32.08 21.45 11.66
CA PRO A 63 -32.45 22.78 12.14
C PRO A 63 -32.36 22.95 13.65
N ALA A 64 -32.54 21.87 14.42
CA ALA A 64 -32.39 21.87 15.87
C ALA A 64 -30.97 22.24 16.35
N LEU A 65 -29.95 22.06 15.50
CA LEU A 65 -28.56 22.39 15.80
C LEU A 65 -28.18 23.82 15.37
N TRP A 66 -29.06 24.55 14.67
CA TRP A 66 -28.74 25.88 14.17
C TRP A 66 -28.51 26.86 15.31
N SER A 67 -27.31 27.42 15.38
CA SER A 67 -26.93 28.47 16.32
C SER A 67 -26.67 29.78 15.59
N GLY A 68 -26.46 30.88 16.32
CA GLY A 68 -26.13 32.17 15.72
C GLY A 68 -24.96 32.10 14.71
N PRO A 69 -23.83 31.44 15.04
CA PRO A 69 -22.75 31.25 14.08
C PRO A 69 -23.16 30.43 12.85
N THR A 70 -23.94 29.35 13.03
CA THR A 70 -24.48 28.56 11.91
C THR A 70 -25.37 29.38 10.99
N LEU A 71 -26.20 30.28 11.53
CA LEU A 71 -27.04 31.18 10.73
C LEU A 71 -26.22 32.18 9.90
N ILE A 72 -25.06 32.64 10.39
CA ILE A 72 -24.13 33.46 9.59
C ILE A 72 -23.59 32.66 8.41
N ILE A 73 -23.23 31.40 8.63
CA ILE A 73 -22.73 30.50 7.58
C ILE A 73 -23.82 30.29 6.52
N ILE A 74 -25.03 29.91 6.93
CA ILE A 74 -26.18 29.76 6.01
C ILE A 74 -26.47 31.08 5.29
N GLY A 75 -26.46 32.21 6.00
CA GLY A 75 -26.64 33.54 5.42
C GLY A 75 -25.61 33.88 4.35
N SER A 76 -24.33 33.56 4.58
CA SER A 76 -23.26 33.74 3.59
C SER A 76 -23.44 32.87 2.34
N MET A 77 -23.93 31.63 2.51
CA MET A 77 -24.24 30.74 1.40
C MET A 77 -25.38 31.30 0.56
N VAL A 78 -26.47 31.73 1.20
CA VAL A 78 -27.61 32.37 0.52
C VAL A 78 -27.16 33.65 -0.18
N ALA A 79 -26.33 34.47 0.45
CA ALA A 79 -25.79 35.68 -0.16
C ALA A 79 -24.98 35.37 -1.44
N ASN A 80 -24.14 34.34 -1.43
CA ASN A 80 -23.40 33.91 -2.62
C ASN A 80 -24.33 33.48 -3.76
N VAL A 81 -25.40 32.74 -3.46
CA VAL A 81 -26.42 32.34 -4.46
C VAL A 81 -27.16 33.57 -5.01
N VAL A 82 -27.64 34.46 -4.13
CA VAL A 82 -28.36 35.67 -4.52
C VAL A 82 -27.47 36.56 -5.39
N VAL A 83 -26.22 36.82 -4.99
CA VAL A 83 -25.27 37.61 -5.80
C VAL A 83 -25.01 36.94 -7.16
N ALA A 84 -24.89 35.60 -7.20
CA ALA A 84 -24.59 34.90 -8.43
C ALA A 84 -25.73 34.91 -9.47
N TYR A 85 -27.00 34.90 -9.03
CA TYR A 85 -28.14 34.74 -9.92
C TYR A 85 -29.08 35.94 -9.99
N ALA A 86 -29.16 36.79 -8.95
CA ALA A 86 -29.95 38.02 -8.98
C ALA A 86 -29.18 39.18 -9.61
N LEU A 87 -27.85 39.12 -9.66
CA LEU A 87 -27.00 40.12 -10.33
C LEU A 87 -26.36 39.50 -11.60
N PRO A 88 -26.12 40.29 -12.66
CA PRO A 88 -25.51 39.81 -13.90
C PRO A 88 -24.00 39.58 -13.72
N THR A 89 -23.65 38.56 -12.93
CA THR A 89 -22.26 38.20 -12.62
C THR A 89 -21.66 37.37 -13.77
N SER A 90 -20.53 37.85 -14.28
CA SER A 90 -19.76 37.19 -15.34
C SER A 90 -19.00 35.97 -14.81
N VAL A 91 -18.59 35.07 -15.72
CA VAL A 91 -17.77 33.89 -15.36
C VAL A 91 -16.45 34.29 -14.65
N PRO A 92 -15.69 35.32 -15.10
CA PRO A 92 -14.51 35.79 -14.36
C PRO A 92 -14.80 36.24 -12.93
N CYS A 93 -15.96 36.87 -12.68
CA CYS A 93 -16.37 37.25 -11.33
C CYS A 93 -16.60 36.01 -10.46
N ALA A 94 -17.32 35.01 -10.99
CA ALA A 94 -17.54 33.73 -10.28
C ALA A 94 -16.22 32.98 -10.01
N ILE A 95 -15.27 33.00 -10.96
CA ILE A 95 -13.92 32.46 -10.76
C ILE A 95 -13.21 33.22 -9.62
N GLY A 96 -13.31 34.55 -9.57
CA GLY A 96 -12.72 35.36 -8.51
C GLY A 96 -13.27 35.04 -7.12
N VAL A 97 -14.60 34.88 -6.99
CA VAL A 97 -15.23 34.51 -5.72
C VAL A 97 -14.84 33.09 -5.30
N PHE A 98 -14.86 32.13 -6.24
CA PHE A 98 -14.38 30.77 -5.96
C PHE A 98 -12.90 30.77 -5.54
N ALA A 99 -12.04 31.50 -6.26
CA ALA A 99 -10.62 31.60 -5.96
C ALA A 99 -10.37 32.21 -4.57
N PHE A 100 -11.16 33.20 -4.15
CA PHE A 100 -11.09 33.75 -2.80
C PHE A 100 -11.32 32.68 -1.73
N PHE A 101 -12.42 31.93 -1.81
CA PHE A 101 -12.72 30.89 -0.82
C PHE A 101 -11.74 29.72 -0.91
N ARG A 102 -11.30 29.36 -2.12
CA ARG A 102 -10.27 28.34 -2.35
C ARG A 102 -8.95 28.70 -1.68
N LEU A 103 -8.48 29.92 -1.88
CA LEU A 103 -7.25 30.42 -1.25
C LEU A 103 -7.43 30.58 0.26
N ALA A 104 -8.61 31.00 0.74
CA ALA A 104 -8.90 31.03 2.17
C ALA A 104 -8.83 29.62 2.79
N TYR A 105 -9.35 28.60 2.10
CA TYR A 105 -9.33 27.23 2.56
C TYR A 105 -7.91 26.64 2.56
N ASN A 106 -7.18 26.74 1.45
CA ASN A 106 -5.88 26.07 1.32
C ASN A 106 -4.70 26.91 1.83
N VAL A 107 -4.68 28.21 1.55
CA VAL A 107 -3.58 29.09 1.97
C VAL A 107 -3.90 29.74 3.31
N GLY A 108 -5.11 30.29 3.48
CA GLY A 108 -5.54 30.97 4.70
C GLY A 108 -5.51 30.06 5.92
N LEU A 109 -6.26 28.95 5.90
CA LEU A 109 -6.22 27.96 6.97
C LEU A 109 -4.85 27.29 7.06
N GLY A 110 -4.17 27.06 5.93
CA GLY A 110 -2.82 26.51 5.90
C GLY A 110 -1.82 27.34 6.70
N VAL A 111 -1.81 28.65 6.50
CA VAL A 111 -0.99 29.60 7.28
C VAL A 111 -1.42 29.60 8.75
N ALA A 112 -2.72 29.67 9.03
CA ALA A 112 -3.23 29.67 10.41
C ALA A 112 -2.80 28.41 11.18
N LEU A 113 -2.94 27.23 10.57
CA LEU A 113 -2.52 25.94 11.12
C LEU A 113 -1.00 25.84 11.21
N HIS A 114 -0.25 26.31 10.22
CA HIS A 114 1.21 26.31 10.28
C HIS A 114 1.73 27.09 11.49
N TYR A 115 1.22 28.30 11.73
CA TYR A 115 1.58 29.10 12.90
C TYR A 115 1.05 28.51 14.21
N GLN A 116 -0.14 27.90 14.21
CA GLN A 116 -0.67 27.19 15.37
C GLN A 116 0.24 25.99 15.73
N SER A 117 0.65 25.21 14.74
CA SER A 117 1.49 24.02 14.87
C SER A 117 2.91 24.30 15.39
N HIS A 118 3.50 25.46 15.05
CA HIS A 118 4.86 25.83 15.49
C HIS A 118 4.88 26.73 16.72
N HIS A 119 3.88 27.60 16.85
CA HIS A 119 3.91 28.71 17.80
C HIS A 119 2.64 28.82 18.64
N ARG A 120 1.69 27.89 18.54
CA ARG A 120 0.40 27.92 19.28
C ARG A 120 -0.29 29.28 19.15
N SER A 121 -0.24 29.89 17.97
CA SER A 121 -0.63 31.28 17.75
C SER A 121 -2.11 31.53 18.03
N LEU A 122 -2.99 30.62 17.56
CA LEU A 122 -4.44 30.70 17.78
C LEU A 122 -4.76 30.45 19.24
N SER A 123 -4.19 29.41 19.85
CA SER A 123 -4.37 29.12 21.28
C SER A 123 -3.92 30.32 22.14
N ARG A 124 -2.73 30.88 21.89
CA ARG A 124 -2.24 32.06 22.63
C ARG A 124 -3.12 33.29 22.45
N PHE A 125 -3.63 33.52 21.24
CA PHE A 125 -4.56 34.62 20.97
C PHE A 125 -5.86 34.43 21.75
N ALA A 126 -6.48 33.26 21.64
CA ALA A 126 -7.71 32.94 22.35
C ALA A 126 -7.51 32.99 23.87
N SER A 127 -6.47 32.39 24.44
CA SER A 127 -6.16 32.48 25.87
C SER A 127 -5.98 33.92 26.37
N ARG A 128 -5.49 34.86 25.55
CA ARG A 128 -5.43 36.28 25.92
C ARG A 128 -6.83 36.88 26.00
N CYS A 129 -7.69 36.59 25.02
CA CYS A 129 -9.07 37.04 25.02
C CYS A 129 -9.90 36.41 26.15
N LEU A 130 -9.76 35.11 26.40
CA LEU A 130 -10.48 34.35 27.43
C LEU A 130 -10.09 34.79 28.85
N ARG A 131 -8.83 35.19 29.08
CA ARG A 131 -8.39 35.77 30.36
C ARG A 131 -9.06 37.11 30.68
N GLN A 132 -9.48 37.87 29.68
CA GLN A 132 -10.20 39.13 29.85
C GLN A 132 -11.71 38.86 30.01
N LYS A 133 -12.09 38.31 31.17
CA LYS A 133 -13.47 37.93 31.49
C LYS A 133 -14.44 39.10 31.25
N GLY A 134 -15.52 38.83 30.51
CA GLY A 134 -16.56 39.81 30.19
C GLY A 134 -16.26 40.75 29.02
N SER A 135 -15.05 40.72 28.45
CA SER A 135 -14.72 41.48 27.24
C SER A 135 -15.53 41.01 26.02
N LEU A 136 -15.68 41.90 25.02
CA LEU A 136 -16.34 41.54 23.76
C LEU A 136 -15.67 40.34 23.07
N SER A 137 -14.33 40.28 23.09
CA SER A 137 -13.56 39.19 22.50
C SER A 137 -13.77 37.85 23.23
N CYS A 138 -13.82 37.86 24.57
CA CYS A 138 -14.15 36.67 25.37
C CYS A 138 -15.54 36.15 25.03
N ARG A 139 -16.55 37.03 25.05
CA ARG A 139 -17.94 36.67 24.72
C ARG A 139 -18.08 36.16 23.29
N PHE A 140 -17.34 36.73 22.34
CA PHE A 140 -17.36 36.29 20.95
C PHE A 140 -16.80 34.87 20.79
N ILE A 141 -15.67 34.54 21.41
CA ILE A 141 -15.09 33.19 21.36
C ILE A 141 -16.02 32.18 22.04
N HIS A 142 -16.58 32.51 23.20
CA HIS A 142 -17.56 31.66 23.89
C HIS A 142 -18.80 31.42 23.01
N TRP A 143 -19.35 32.48 22.40
CA TRP A 143 -20.49 32.37 21.50
C TRP A 143 -20.24 31.45 20.29
N LEU A 144 -19.03 31.49 19.72
CA LEU A 144 -18.63 30.55 18.67
C LEU A 144 -18.58 29.10 19.19
N ALA A 145 -17.98 28.88 20.37
CA ALA A 145 -17.84 27.55 20.96
C ALA A 145 -19.18 26.95 21.40
N GLU A 146 -20.02 27.71 22.11
CA GLU A 146 -21.39 27.35 22.50
C GLU A 146 -22.23 27.01 21.28
N GLY A 147 -22.09 27.77 20.20
CA GLY A 147 -22.78 27.52 18.94
C GLY A 147 -22.49 26.14 18.34
N ARG A 148 -21.32 25.55 18.62
CA ARG A 148 -20.93 24.19 18.18
C ARG A 148 -21.39 23.07 19.12
N MET A 149 -21.82 23.43 20.32
CA MET A 149 -22.10 22.49 21.41
C MET A 149 -23.56 22.55 21.86
N ARG A 150 -24.45 23.13 21.04
CA ARG A 150 -25.87 23.31 21.35
C ARG A 150 -26.62 22.01 21.69
N HIS A 151 -26.15 20.87 21.19
CA HIS A 151 -26.73 19.55 21.50
C HIS A 151 -26.29 18.98 22.85
N VAL A 152 -25.28 19.57 23.50
CA VAL A 152 -24.81 19.16 24.82
C VAL A 152 -25.52 20.01 25.88
N PRO A 153 -26.35 19.40 26.74
CA PRO A 153 -27.02 20.13 27.82
C PRO A 153 -26.00 20.77 28.77
N ASP A 154 -26.27 22.00 29.20
CA ASP A 154 -25.47 22.75 30.19
C ASP A 154 -23.98 22.89 29.82
N PHE A 155 -23.65 22.97 28.53
CA PHE A 155 -22.27 23.21 28.08
C PHE A 155 -21.79 24.61 28.50
N ASP A 156 -20.79 24.66 29.37
CA ASP A 156 -20.08 25.89 29.75
C ASP A 156 -18.64 25.86 29.20
N PRO A 157 -18.28 26.72 28.24
CA PRO A 157 -16.92 26.83 27.72
C PRO A 157 -15.86 27.08 28.79
N ALA A 158 -16.22 27.75 29.91
CA ALA A 158 -15.27 28.10 30.97
C ALA A 158 -14.75 26.89 31.76
N LEU A 159 -15.41 25.74 31.66
CA LEU A 159 -15.00 24.49 32.30
C LEU A 159 -14.00 23.67 31.49
N TYR A 160 -13.79 24.03 30.21
CA TYR A 160 -12.92 23.31 29.30
C TYR A 160 -11.59 24.03 29.07
N PRO A 161 -10.53 23.32 28.66
CA PRO A 161 -9.26 23.96 28.35
C PRO A 161 -9.37 24.98 27.21
N ASP A 162 -8.55 26.03 27.29
CA ASP A 162 -8.51 27.08 26.27
C ASP A 162 -8.29 26.51 24.86
N ALA A 163 -7.44 25.48 24.71
CA ALA A 163 -7.18 24.86 23.41
C ALA A 163 -8.43 24.20 22.81
N PHE A 164 -9.27 23.57 23.65
CA PHE A 164 -10.53 22.95 23.20
C PHE A 164 -11.54 24.02 22.76
N VAL A 165 -11.71 25.08 23.55
CA VAL A 165 -12.60 26.20 23.22
C VAL A 165 -12.13 26.90 21.94
N THR A 166 -10.82 27.09 21.80
CA THR A 166 -10.19 27.65 20.59
C THR A 166 -10.45 26.77 19.37
N TRP A 167 -10.31 25.45 19.52
CA TRP A 167 -10.60 24.50 18.45
C TRP A 167 -12.07 24.57 18.01
N LEU A 168 -13.03 24.64 18.95
CA LEU A 168 -14.46 24.80 18.60
C LEU A 168 -14.74 26.11 17.83
N ALA A 169 -14.11 27.21 18.24
CA ALA A 169 -14.20 28.47 17.49
C ALA A 169 -13.58 28.35 16.09
N PHE A 170 -12.43 27.69 15.99
CA PHE A 170 -11.76 27.38 14.72
C PHE A 170 -12.63 26.51 13.80
N LYS A 171 -13.35 25.50 14.32
CA LYS A 171 -14.30 24.70 13.53
C LYS A 171 -15.34 25.56 12.82
N THR A 172 -15.83 26.60 13.49
CA THR A 172 -16.82 27.53 12.89
C THR A 172 -16.22 28.33 11.74
N LEU A 173 -14.97 28.78 11.87
CA LEU A 173 -14.24 29.44 10.79
C LEU A 173 -14.00 28.49 9.60
N VAL A 174 -13.62 27.24 9.87
CA VAL A 174 -13.44 26.20 8.85
C VAL A 174 -14.75 25.97 8.10
N ASP A 175 -15.87 25.80 8.81
CA ASP A 175 -17.18 25.58 8.19
C ASP A 175 -17.58 26.75 7.30
N LEU A 176 -17.43 27.99 7.77
CA LEU A 176 -17.71 29.19 6.97
C LEU A 176 -16.95 29.18 5.64
N ILE A 177 -15.66 28.84 5.67
CA ILE A 177 -14.82 28.83 4.47
C ILE A 177 -15.17 27.63 3.57
N LEU A 178 -15.23 26.43 4.14
CA LEU A 178 -15.38 25.17 3.42
C LEU A 178 -16.71 25.09 2.65
N VAL A 179 -17.82 25.50 3.27
CA VAL A 179 -19.14 25.37 2.63
C VAL A 179 -19.32 26.38 1.52
N ASN A 180 -18.78 27.59 1.69
CA ASN A 180 -18.79 28.61 0.64
C ASN A 180 -17.82 28.28 -0.49
N ASP A 181 -16.66 27.67 -0.21
CA ASP A 181 -15.76 27.15 -1.24
C ASP A 181 -16.47 26.14 -2.14
N GLY A 182 -17.12 25.12 -1.55
CA GLY A 182 -17.88 24.11 -2.29
C GLY A 182 -19.07 24.68 -3.06
N LEU A 183 -19.82 25.61 -2.46
CA LEU A 183 -20.97 26.25 -3.09
C LEU A 183 -20.56 27.16 -4.25
N CYS A 184 -19.54 28.00 -4.06
CA CYS A 184 -19.03 28.89 -5.12
C CYS A 184 -18.47 28.09 -6.30
N TYR A 185 -17.87 26.92 -6.04
CA TYR A 185 -17.49 25.98 -7.10
C TYR A 185 -18.71 25.49 -7.88
N LEU A 186 -19.78 25.05 -7.20
CA LEU A 186 -21.02 24.61 -7.86
C LEU A 186 -21.67 25.73 -8.67
N ILE A 187 -21.70 26.97 -8.16
CA ILE A 187 -22.17 28.16 -8.89
C ILE A 187 -21.32 28.41 -10.14
N LEU A 188 -20.01 28.23 -10.07
CA LEU A 188 -19.14 28.37 -11.22
C LEU A 188 -19.43 27.28 -12.26
N VAL A 189 -19.65 26.03 -11.82
CA VAL A 189 -20.00 24.90 -12.68
C VAL A 189 -21.31 25.17 -13.44
N THR A 190 -22.35 25.65 -12.78
CA THR A 190 -23.63 25.97 -13.44
C THR A 190 -23.49 27.10 -14.46
N LYS A 191 -22.71 28.14 -14.15
CA LYS A 191 -22.42 29.24 -15.10
C LYS A 191 -21.59 28.80 -16.31
N CYS A 192 -20.83 27.72 -16.18
CA CYS A 192 -19.99 27.17 -17.24
C CYS A 192 -20.58 25.90 -17.87
N TRP A 193 -21.85 25.59 -17.61
CA TRP A 193 -22.47 24.36 -18.09
C TRP A 193 -22.80 24.45 -19.58
N ASN A 194 -22.17 23.61 -20.39
CA ASN A 194 -22.47 23.48 -21.82
C ASN A 194 -23.32 22.22 -22.04
N LEU A 195 -24.52 22.40 -22.61
CA LEU A 195 -25.34 21.29 -23.05
C LEU A 195 -24.77 20.72 -24.36
N PRO A 196 -24.71 19.38 -24.53
CA PRO A 196 -24.22 18.78 -25.75
C PRO A 196 -25.22 19.01 -26.90
N ASP A 197 -24.74 19.53 -28.03
CA ASP A 197 -25.57 19.76 -29.22
C ASP A 197 -26.07 18.44 -29.85
N HIS A 198 -25.28 17.36 -29.73
CA HIS A 198 -25.59 16.04 -30.28
C HIS A 198 -25.19 14.92 -29.31
N GLY A 199 -26.02 13.87 -29.25
CA GLY A 199 -25.70 12.65 -28.50
C GLY A 199 -24.71 11.78 -29.27
N SER A 200 -23.46 11.74 -28.83
CA SER A 200 -22.48 10.76 -29.30
C SER A 200 -22.19 9.73 -28.20
N ILE A 201 -21.69 8.54 -28.59
CA ILE A 201 -21.26 7.53 -27.62
C ILE A 201 -20.17 8.07 -26.67
N ILE A 202 -19.32 8.98 -27.17
CA ILE A 202 -18.28 9.64 -26.37
C ILE A 202 -18.93 10.53 -25.31
N VAL A 203 -19.94 11.31 -25.67
CA VAL A 203 -20.70 12.16 -24.73
C VAL A 203 -21.41 11.29 -23.68
N PHE A 204 -22.03 10.19 -24.10
CA PHE A 204 -22.64 9.25 -23.17
C PHE A 204 -21.61 8.68 -22.17
N LEU A 205 -20.47 8.21 -22.65
CA LEU A 205 -19.39 7.69 -21.80
C LEU A 205 -18.81 8.77 -20.87
N GLN A 206 -18.69 10.01 -21.32
CA GLN A 206 -18.28 11.14 -20.48
C GLN A 206 -19.26 11.37 -19.33
N TYR A 207 -20.56 11.37 -19.60
CA TYR A 207 -21.59 11.57 -18.57
C TYR A 207 -21.63 10.42 -17.58
N VAL A 208 -21.61 9.17 -18.06
CA VAL A 208 -21.54 7.99 -17.20
C VAL A 208 -20.29 8.04 -16.31
N THR A 209 -19.13 8.33 -16.89
CA THR A 209 -17.88 8.47 -16.13
C THR A 209 -17.97 9.61 -15.10
N GLY A 210 -18.56 10.74 -15.48
CA GLY A 210 -18.75 11.89 -14.60
C GLY A 210 -19.62 11.55 -13.38
N ILE A 211 -20.74 10.87 -13.59
CA ILE A 211 -21.64 10.41 -12.52
C ILE A 211 -20.92 9.40 -11.61
N LEU A 212 -20.20 8.43 -12.20
CA LEU A 212 -19.45 7.43 -11.43
C LEU A 212 -18.38 8.08 -10.55
N LEU A 213 -17.68 9.10 -11.05
CA LEU A 213 -16.68 9.84 -10.27
C LEU A 213 -17.31 10.59 -9.09
N ILE A 214 -18.51 11.17 -9.25
CA ILE A 214 -19.24 11.84 -8.17
C ILE A 214 -19.71 10.82 -7.13
N ALA A 215 -20.26 9.68 -7.56
CA ALA A 215 -20.70 8.62 -6.66
C ALA A 215 -19.52 8.02 -5.87
N PHE A 216 -18.39 7.77 -6.54
CA PHE A 216 -17.17 7.33 -5.92
C PHE A 216 -16.63 8.35 -4.91
N ASN A 217 -16.70 9.64 -5.22
CA ASN A 217 -16.30 10.70 -4.31
C ASN A 217 -17.10 10.68 -3.01
N TYR A 218 -18.43 10.60 -3.14
CA TYR A 218 -19.34 10.56 -2.01
C TYR A 218 -19.01 9.40 -1.08
N TRP A 219 -18.88 8.19 -1.65
CA TRP A 219 -18.46 7.01 -0.91
C TRP A 219 -17.10 7.21 -0.22
N ALA A 220 -16.09 7.68 -0.94
CA ALA A 220 -14.74 7.88 -0.40
C ALA A 220 -14.71 8.92 0.74
N LYS A 221 -15.52 9.99 0.66
CA LYS A 221 -15.61 11.02 1.70
C LYS A 221 -16.35 10.52 2.94
N VAL A 222 -17.47 9.82 2.76
CA VAL A 222 -18.24 9.23 3.86
C VAL A 222 -17.40 8.19 4.61
N ASP A 223 -16.74 7.29 3.87
CA ASP A 223 -15.92 6.25 4.48
C ASP A 223 -14.66 6.83 5.15
N ALA A 224 -14.03 7.86 4.54
CA ALA A 224 -12.91 8.54 5.18
C ALA A 224 -13.33 9.21 6.51
N HIS A 225 -14.49 9.89 6.52
CA HIS A 225 -15.02 10.51 7.73
C HIS A 225 -15.33 9.47 8.83
N ARG A 226 -15.85 8.29 8.46
CA ARG A 226 -16.06 7.17 9.39
C ARG A 226 -14.77 6.76 10.10
N CYS A 227 -13.65 6.68 9.37
CA CYS A 227 -12.38 6.21 9.92
C CYS A 227 -11.67 7.22 10.83
N ILE A 228 -11.74 8.53 10.51
CA ILE A 228 -10.98 9.57 11.23
C ILE A 228 -11.81 10.39 12.21
N GLY A 229 -13.13 10.46 11.99
CA GLY A 229 -14.07 11.26 12.77
C GLY A 229 -13.86 12.77 12.70
N ASP A 230 -14.76 13.50 13.36
CA ASP A 230 -14.76 14.97 13.40
C ASP A 230 -13.47 15.60 13.92
N TYR A 231 -12.79 14.97 14.87
CA TYR A 231 -11.61 15.56 15.49
C TYR A 231 -10.50 15.76 14.46
N SER A 232 -10.17 14.72 13.71
CA SER A 232 -9.14 14.77 12.67
C SER A 232 -9.62 15.52 11.41
N TRP A 233 -10.93 15.49 11.10
CA TRP A 233 -11.49 16.26 9.97
C TRP A 233 -11.25 17.77 10.10
N TYR A 234 -11.15 18.28 11.33
CA TYR A 234 -10.90 19.69 11.64
C TYR A 234 -9.49 19.94 12.21
N TRP A 235 -8.52 19.07 11.90
CA TRP A 235 -7.12 19.22 12.33
C TRP A 235 -6.97 19.46 13.84
N GLY A 236 -7.77 18.78 14.67
CA GLY A 236 -7.80 18.99 16.11
C GLY A 236 -6.48 18.70 16.82
N ASP A 237 -5.63 17.88 16.22
CA ASP A 237 -4.25 17.58 16.65
C ASP A 237 -3.31 18.80 16.63
N ASN A 238 -3.68 19.87 15.95
CA ASN A 238 -3.00 21.16 16.05
C ASN A 238 -3.29 21.91 17.35
N PHE A 239 -4.30 21.49 18.12
CA PHE A 239 -4.74 22.16 19.35
C PHE A 239 -4.54 21.28 20.59
N PHE A 240 -4.94 20.02 20.55
CA PHE A 240 -4.80 19.09 21.68
C PHE A 240 -4.71 17.67 21.15
N ILE A 241 -4.17 16.71 21.92
CA ILE A 241 -4.04 15.31 21.49
C ILE A 241 -5.24 14.51 21.97
N LEU A 242 -5.93 13.81 21.08
CA LEU A 242 -7.03 12.91 21.43
C LEU A 242 -6.54 11.47 21.54
N GLU A 243 -6.86 10.78 22.64
CA GLU A 243 -6.63 9.34 22.77
C GLU A 243 -7.67 8.59 21.92
N GLN A 244 -7.33 8.36 20.65
CA GLN A 244 -8.18 7.63 19.70
C GLN A 244 -7.40 6.50 19.01
N ASN A 245 -8.04 5.34 18.89
CA ASN A 245 -7.53 4.24 18.07
C ASN A 245 -8.11 4.38 16.65
N LEU A 246 -7.32 4.96 15.74
CA LEU A 246 -7.72 5.07 14.33
C LEU A 246 -7.68 3.69 13.67
N THR A 247 -8.82 3.24 13.16
CA THR A 247 -8.91 2.03 12.33
C THR A 247 -8.68 2.41 10.87
N PHE A 248 -7.51 2.11 10.33
CA PHE A 248 -7.19 2.35 8.92
C PHE A 248 -7.71 1.21 8.03
N ASP A 249 -9.03 1.08 7.93
CA ASP A 249 -9.74 0.17 7.04
C ASP A 249 -10.45 0.93 5.89
N GLY A 250 -11.15 0.19 5.02
CA GLY A 250 -11.92 0.78 3.91
C GLY A 250 -11.07 1.59 2.94
N ILE A 251 -11.48 2.83 2.65
CA ILE A 251 -10.80 3.72 1.72
C ILE A 251 -9.35 4.01 2.10
N PHE A 252 -9.02 4.06 3.41
CA PHE A 252 -7.65 4.26 3.89
C PHE A 252 -6.76 3.01 3.70
N ALA A 253 -7.34 1.84 3.43
CA ALA A 253 -6.58 0.69 2.96
C ALA A 253 -6.16 0.85 1.49
N LEU A 254 -6.98 1.54 0.69
CA LEU A 254 -6.80 1.67 -0.76
C LEU A 254 -5.90 2.83 -1.16
N VAL A 255 -6.01 3.96 -0.46
CA VAL A 255 -5.33 5.21 -0.80
C VAL A 255 -4.77 5.90 0.44
N PRO A 256 -3.60 6.57 0.34
CA PRO A 256 -2.95 7.17 1.50
C PRO A 256 -3.71 8.35 2.09
N HIS A 257 -4.15 9.26 1.22
CA HIS A 257 -4.82 10.49 1.63
C HIS A 257 -6.15 10.63 0.88
N PRO A 258 -7.16 9.79 1.21
CA PRO A 258 -8.41 9.74 0.46
C PRO A 258 -9.09 11.08 0.32
N MET A 259 -9.04 11.91 1.36
CA MET A 259 -9.65 13.23 1.33
C MET A 259 -8.99 14.21 0.36
N TYR A 260 -7.69 14.04 0.12
CA TYR A 260 -6.83 14.95 -0.63
C TYR A 260 -6.61 14.51 -2.07
N THR A 261 -6.72 13.20 -2.35
CA THR A 261 -6.48 12.61 -3.67
C THR A 261 -7.80 12.25 -4.36
N VAL A 262 -8.31 11.04 -4.14
CA VAL A 262 -9.56 10.55 -4.72
C VAL A 262 -10.78 11.35 -4.26
N GLY A 263 -10.66 12.07 -3.15
CA GLY A 263 -11.64 13.02 -2.63
C GLY A 263 -11.87 14.25 -3.52
N TYR A 264 -11.12 14.40 -4.62
CA TYR A 264 -11.35 15.41 -5.67
C TYR A 264 -11.96 14.84 -6.95
N SER A 265 -12.26 13.53 -7.01
CA SER A 265 -12.90 12.89 -8.17
C SER A 265 -14.16 13.60 -8.65
N TRP A 266 -14.99 14.14 -7.74
CA TRP A 266 -16.20 14.89 -8.12
C TRP A 266 -15.93 16.18 -8.90
N TYR A 267 -14.79 16.87 -8.68
CA TYR A 267 -14.41 18.04 -9.47
C TYR A 267 -14.22 17.65 -10.93
N TYR A 268 -13.54 16.53 -11.18
CA TYR A 268 -13.35 15.99 -12.51
C TYR A 268 -14.66 15.44 -13.10
N GLY A 269 -15.51 14.84 -12.26
CA GLY A 269 -16.83 14.41 -12.66
C GLY A 269 -17.70 15.56 -13.15
N LEU A 270 -17.71 16.68 -12.43
CA LEU A 270 -18.43 17.89 -12.82
C LEU A 270 -17.81 18.56 -14.05
N ALA A 271 -16.50 18.53 -14.23
CA ALA A 271 -15.84 19.02 -15.45
C ALA A 271 -16.28 18.22 -16.71
N LEU A 272 -16.46 16.91 -16.57
CA LEU A 272 -16.97 16.04 -17.63
C LEU A 272 -18.44 16.33 -17.94
N LEU A 273 -19.28 16.43 -16.90
CA LEU A 273 -20.72 16.69 -17.06
C LEU A 273 -20.99 18.08 -17.65
N SER A 274 -20.26 19.10 -17.20
CA SER A 274 -20.42 20.47 -17.68
C SER A 274 -19.77 20.72 -19.05
N GLN A 275 -19.03 19.74 -19.58
CA GLN A 275 -18.23 19.85 -20.81
C GLN A 275 -17.42 21.16 -20.89
N SER A 276 -16.73 21.51 -19.79
CA SER A 276 -16.06 22.81 -19.66
C SER A 276 -14.60 22.69 -19.30
N TYR A 277 -13.75 23.22 -20.18
CA TYR A 277 -12.31 23.37 -19.94
C TYR A 277 -12.00 24.34 -18.81
N VAL A 278 -12.84 25.36 -18.61
CA VAL A 278 -12.70 26.28 -17.48
C VAL A 278 -12.84 25.50 -16.18
N ILE A 279 -13.88 24.67 -16.06
CA ILE A 279 -14.09 23.83 -14.88
C ILE A 279 -12.96 22.83 -14.72
N LEU A 280 -12.49 22.18 -15.79
CA LEU A 280 -11.35 21.26 -15.73
C LEU A 280 -10.08 21.94 -15.18
N ILE A 281 -9.72 23.12 -15.70
CA ILE A 281 -8.52 23.85 -15.27
C ILE A 281 -8.66 24.33 -13.83
N VAL A 282 -9.79 24.93 -13.47
CA VAL A 282 -10.06 25.39 -12.10
C VAL A 282 -10.03 24.22 -11.11
N SER A 283 -10.56 23.07 -11.52
CA SER A 283 -10.53 21.83 -10.74
C SER A 283 -9.12 21.29 -10.52
N LEU A 284 -8.27 21.32 -11.55
CA LEU A 284 -6.86 20.94 -11.44
C LEU A 284 -6.13 21.87 -10.47
N ILE A 285 -6.31 23.20 -10.60
CA ILE A 285 -5.69 24.17 -9.70
C ILE A 285 -6.17 23.96 -8.25
N ALA A 286 -7.47 23.77 -8.04
CA ALA A 286 -8.03 23.51 -6.72
C ALA A 286 -7.46 22.23 -6.09
N HIS A 287 -7.32 21.16 -6.87
CA HIS A 287 -6.72 19.92 -6.40
C HIS A 287 -5.21 20.07 -6.12
N MET A 288 -4.47 20.81 -6.95
CA MET A 288 -3.06 21.09 -6.69
C MET A 288 -2.87 21.93 -5.41
N LEU A 289 -3.74 22.91 -5.14
CA LEU A 289 -3.73 23.67 -3.88
C LEU A 289 -4.01 22.77 -2.68
N GLN A 290 -4.91 21.79 -2.83
CA GLN A 290 -5.17 20.81 -1.79
C GLN A 290 -3.97 19.90 -1.52
N ILE A 291 -3.31 19.41 -2.56
CA ILE A 291 -2.07 18.63 -2.43
C ILE A 291 -0.97 19.50 -1.82
N GLY A 292 -0.89 20.78 -2.20
CA GLY A 292 0.03 21.73 -1.60
C GLY A 292 -0.20 21.90 -0.09
N PHE A 293 -1.45 22.05 0.35
CA PHE A 293 -1.79 22.07 1.78
C PHE A 293 -1.33 20.79 2.48
N LEU A 294 -1.58 19.62 1.89
CA LEU A 294 -1.15 18.33 2.45
C LEU A 294 0.38 18.28 2.62
N VAL A 295 1.13 18.64 1.57
CA VAL A 295 2.60 18.52 1.54
C VAL A 295 3.29 19.56 2.42
N PHE A 296 2.80 20.79 2.45
CA PHE A 296 3.48 21.91 3.13
C PHE A 296 2.95 22.21 4.53
N VAL A 297 1.75 21.75 4.88
CA VAL A 297 1.13 22.06 6.18
C VAL A 297 0.85 20.79 6.97
N GLU A 298 0.05 19.87 6.41
CA GLU A 298 -0.44 18.72 7.18
C GLU A 298 0.63 17.66 7.42
N ASN A 299 1.33 17.18 6.39
CA ASN A 299 2.38 16.16 6.54
C ASN A 299 3.49 16.62 7.51
N PRO A 300 4.05 17.85 7.40
CA PRO A 300 5.04 18.32 8.38
C PRO A 300 4.52 18.40 9.81
N HIS A 301 3.22 18.67 10.01
CA HIS A 301 2.61 18.64 11.34
C HIS A 301 2.45 17.20 11.86
N ILE A 302 1.96 16.29 11.03
CA ILE A 302 1.83 14.87 11.37
C ILE A 302 3.20 14.29 11.75
N ASP A 303 4.23 14.57 10.95
CA ASP A 303 5.59 14.10 11.22
C ASP A 303 6.15 14.66 12.53
N ARG A 304 5.87 15.92 12.87
CA ARG A 304 6.28 16.51 14.15
C ARG A 304 5.56 15.88 15.35
N THR A 305 4.29 15.57 15.18
CA THR A 305 3.41 15.14 16.27
C THR A 305 3.48 13.64 16.51
N TYR A 306 3.60 12.86 15.43
CA TYR A 306 3.53 11.40 15.43
C TYR A 306 4.78 10.72 14.84
N GLY A 307 5.63 11.43 14.09
CA GLY A 307 6.85 10.89 13.50
C GLY A 307 7.88 10.54 14.58
N GLY A 308 7.99 9.25 14.90
CA GLY A 308 9.00 8.75 15.84
C GLY A 308 10.44 8.97 15.32
N LYS A 309 11.40 9.11 16.25
CA LYS A 309 12.83 9.28 15.95
C LYS A 309 13.58 7.99 15.60
N GLU A 310 12.95 6.83 15.71
CA GLU A 310 13.56 5.53 15.39
C GLU A 310 12.74 4.88 14.28
N SER A 311 13.04 5.24 13.03
CA SER A 311 12.59 4.44 11.92
C SER A 311 13.54 3.24 11.82
N PRO A 312 13.07 2.01 11.53
CA PRO A 312 13.97 0.88 11.28
C PRO A 312 14.98 1.16 10.18
N ARG A 313 14.72 2.14 9.29
CA ARG A 313 15.65 2.62 8.27
C ARG A 313 16.96 3.08 8.89
N ASP A 314 16.92 3.81 9.99
CA ASP A 314 18.09 4.40 10.63
C ASP A 314 19.09 3.30 11.05
N ALA A 315 18.59 2.16 11.55
CA ALA A 315 19.44 1.02 11.93
C ALA A 315 20.12 0.29 10.74
N TYR A 316 19.44 0.16 9.58
CA TYR A 316 20.08 -0.41 8.38
C TYR A 316 21.06 0.57 7.75
N ASP A 317 20.68 1.84 7.77
CA ASP A 317 21.43 2.95 7.23
C ASP A 317 22.73 3.15 8.01
N GLU A 318 22.73 2.90 9.33
CA GLU A 318 23.93 2.80 10.16
C GLU A 318 24.83 1.62 9.71
N ILE A 319 24.30 0.39 9.61
CA ILE A 319 25.14 -0.77 9.23
C ILE A 319 25.76 -0.62 7.83
N LEU A 320 25.00 -0.11 6.86
CA LEU A 320 25.46 0.00 5.48
C LEU A 320 26.32 1.24 5.24
N TYR A 321 26.03 2.36 5.90
CA TYR A 321 26.63 3.66 5.57
C TYR A 321 27.36 4.34 6.73
N ASP A 322 27.69 3.60 7.80
CA ASP A 322 28.55 4.13 8.85
C ASP A 322 29.89 4.62 8.25
N PRO A 323 30.37 5.83 8.61
CA PRO A 323 31.59 6.40 8.04
C PRO A 323 32.88 5.63 8.37
N VAL A 324 32.86 4.81 9.42
CA VAL A 324 34.02 4.10 9.98
C VAL A 324 33.93 2.60 9.68
N GLU A 325 32.80 1.97 9.96
CA GLU A 325 32.59 0.52 9.87
C GLU A 325 31.61 0.08 8.78
N GLY A 326 30.94 1.03 8.11
CA GLY A 326 29.92 0.73 7.11
C GLY A 326 30.50 0.12 5.83
N LEU A 327 29.72 -0.77 5.19
CA LEU A 327 30.10 -1.36 3.89
C LEU A 327 30.23 -0.28 2.78
N PHE A 328 29.51 0.82 2.91
CA PHE A 328 29.40 1.92 1.94
C PHE A 328 29.45 3.28 2.65
N PRO A 329 30.62 3.76 3.08
CA PRO A 329 30.73 4.96 3.92
C PRO A 329 30.30 6.29 3.25
N ASN A 330 29.91 6.27 1.97
CA ASN A 330 29.50 7.47 1.24
C ASN A 330 28.21 7.22 0.42
N ARG A 331 27.24 8.13 0.54
CA ARG A 331 25.94 8.14 -0.17
C ARG A 331 25.89 9.05 -1.40
N SER A 332 27.03 9.58 -1.82
CA SER A 332 27.11 10.55 -2.92
C SER A 332 27.04 9.91 -4.31
N ASP A 333 26.41 8.74 -4.48
CA ASP A 333 26.25 8.15 -5.81
C ASP A 333 25.32 9.02 -6.66
N ALA A 334 25.71 9.23 -7.91
CA ALA A 334 24.88 9.95 -8.87
C ALA A 334 23.56 9.20 -9.08
N LEU A 335 22.44 9.94 -9.05
CA LEU A 335 21.11 9.42 -9.33
C LEU A 335 20.53 10.22 -10.49
N LEU A 336 20.44 9.60 -11.66
CA LEU A 336 20.29 10.29 -12.93
C LEU A 336 21.39 11.36 -13.08
N PHE A 337 21.00 12.62 -13.18
CA PHE A 337 21.89 13.79 -13.18
C PHE A 337 21.97 14.49 -11.81
N LEU A 338 21.39 13.92 -10.76
CA LEU A 338 21.47 14.45 -9.40
C LEU A 338 22.73 13.96 -8.71
N ARG A 339 23.32 14.80 -7.84
CA ARG A 339 24.54 14.51 -7.06
C ARG A 339 25.76 14.19 -7.93
N LEU A 340 25.90 14.87 -9.09
CA LEU A 340 27.09 14.74 -9.94
C LEU A 340 28.31 15.36 -9.25
N ASP A 341 29.44 14.66 -9.33
CA ASP A 341 30.74 15.13 -8.87
C ASP A 341 31.70 15.27 -10.08
N PRO A 342 32.17 16.49 -10.41
CA PRO A 342 33.13 16.71 -11.49
C PRO A 342 34.45 15.97 -11.33
N PHE A 343 34.81 15.57 -10.11
CA PHE A 343 36.03 14.82 -9.82
C PHE A 343 35.84 13.30 -9.93
N ARG A 344 34.61 12.82 -10.13
CA ARG A 344 34.32 11.40 -10.34
C ARG A 344 34.33 11.09 -11.85
N PRO A 345 35.28 10.27 -12.35
CA PRO A 345 35.40 9.99 -13.78
C PRO A 345 34.12 9.42 -14.42
N ASN A 346 33.35 8.63 -13.69
CA ASN A 346 32.10 8.04 -14.18
C ASN A 346 31.00 9.10 -14.39
N ASP A 347 30.94 10.13 -13.54
CA ASP A 347 29.95 11.21 -13.64
C ASP A 347 30.30 12.11 -14.84
N VAL A 348 31.59 12.41 -15.02
CA VAL A 348 32.09 13.11 -16.21
C VAL A 348 31.79 12.31 -17.49
N ALA A 349 32.03 10.99 -17.47
CA ALA A 349 31.72 10.12 -18.60
C ALA A 349 30.21 10.10 -18.94
N LEU A 350 29.34 10.05 -17.92
CA LEU A 350 27.88 10.16 -18.11
C LEU A 350 27.50 11.47 -18.80
N VAL A 351 28.07 12.60 -18.38
CA VAL A 351 27.81 13.92 -18.99
C VAL A 351 28.30 13.94 -20.44
N ILE A 352 29.52 13.49 -20.72
CA ILE A 352 30.09 13.45 -22.08
C ILE A 352 29.22 12.58 -23.00
N LEU A 353 28.84 11.38 -22.55
CA LEU A 353 27.98 10.47 -23.32
C LEU A 353 26.58 11.06 -23.56
N SER A 354 26.05 11.79 -22.59
CA SER A 354 24.77 12.49 -22.72
C SER A 354 24.85 13.60 -23.77
N LEU A 355 25.94 14.39 -23.77
CA LEU A 355 26.18 15.42 -24.79
C LEU A 355 26.35 14.80 -26.19
N TYR A 356 27.09 13.69 -26.29
CA TYR A 356 27.21 12.94 -27.55
C TYR A 356 25.84 12.44 -28.05
N MET A 357 25.02 11.90 -27.16
CA MET A 357 23.68 11.42 -27.49
C MET A 357 22.75 12.56 -27.95
N VAL A 358 22.83 13.73 -27.32
CA VAL A 358 22.12 14.94 -27.74
C VAL A 358 22.58 15.34 -29.15
N ALA A 359 23.89 15.49 -29.36
CA ALA A 359 24.46 15.85 -30.65
C ALA A 359 24.03 14.87 -31.76
N PHE A 360 24.14 13.57 -31.51
CA PHE A 360 23.68 12.53 -32.44
C PHE A 360 22.21 12.71 -32.84
N ASN A 361 21.31 12.94 -31.88
CA ASN A 361 19.88 13.05 -32.17
C ASN A 361 19.51 14.33 -32.95
N PHE A 362 20.23 15.43 -32.73
CA PHE A 362 20.01 16.68 -33.47
C PHE A 362 20.66 16.68 -34.86
N LEU A 363 21.79 15.97 -35.02
CA LEU A 363 22.47 15.81 -36.31
C LEU A 363 21.88 14.68 -37.16
N ALA A 364 21.09 13.78 -36.55
CA ALA A 364 20.48 12.67 -37.26
C ALA A 364 19.48 13.16 -38.34
N PRO A 365 19.62 12.68 -39.59
CA PRO A 365 18.89 13.23 -40.73
C PRO A 365 17.37 12.98 -40.67
N SER A 366 16.93 11.94 -39.96
CA SER A 366 15.52 11.62 -39.78
C SER A 366 15.18 11.32 -38.32
N PRO A 367 13.94 11.63 -37.87
CA PRO A 367 13.46 11.26 -36.53
C PRO A 367 13.47 9.74 -36.27
N THR A 368 13.44 8.90 -37.30
CA THR A 368 13.51 7.44 -37.19
C THR A 368 14.79 6.98 -36.51
N TRP A 369 15.92 7.67 -36.71
CA TRP A 369 17.17 7.35 -36.02
C TRP A 369 17.06 7.53 -34.51
N SER A 370 16.28 8.51 -34.05
CA SER A 370 16.01 8.71 -32.62
C SER A 370 15.18 7.57 -32.03
N VAL A 371 14.25 7.00 -32.81
CA VAL A 371 13.48 5.81 -32.40
C VAL A 371 14.40 4.60 -32.24
N VAL A 372 15.26 4.34 -33.23
CA VAL A 372 16.22 3.23 -33.17
C VAL A 372 17.16 3.41 -31.99
N HIS A 373 17.68 4.62 -31.80
CA HIS A 373 18.58 4.93 -30.70
C HIS A 373 17.92 4.74 -29.33
N ALA A 374 16.69 5.22 -29.15
CA ALA A 374 15.92 5.01 -27.93
C ALA A 374 15.62 3.52 -27.69
N ALA A 375 15.26 2.78 -28.75
CA ALA A 375 15.03 1.34 -28.67
C ALA A 375 16.29 0.58 -28.24
N VAL A 376 17.46 0.88 -28.82
CA VAL A 376 18.73 0.27 -28.45
C VAL A 376 19.02 0.47 -26.96
N TRP A 377 18.96 1.71 -26.45
CA TRP A 377 19.21 1.97 -25.03
C TRP A 377 18.18 1.35 -24.10
N MET A 378 16.92 1.24 -24.55
CA MET A 378 15.87 0.55 -23.83
C MET A 378 16.15 -0.95 -23.69
N PHE A 379 16.61 -1.63 -24.75
CA PHE A 379 17.04 -3.03 -24.69
C PHE A 379 18.31 -3.20 -23.85
N VAL A 380 19.29 -2.30 -23.99
CA VAL A 380 20.51 -2.30 -23.17
C VAL A 380 20.16 -2.21 -21.69
N HIS A 381 19.22 -1.33 -21.31
CA HIS A 381 18.78 -1.21 -19.93
C HIS A 381 17.97 -2.44 -19.51
N TRP A 382 16.80 -2.70 -20.09
CA TRP A 382 15.91 -3.75 -19.55
C TRP A 382 16.42 -5.16 -19.73
N VAL A 383 16.94 -5.49 -20.91
CA VAL A 383 17.44 -6.84 -21.20
C VAL A 383 18.88 -6.98 -20.69
N GLY A 384 19.75 -6.00 -20.96
CA GLY A 384 21.16 -6.08 -20.52
C GLY A 384 21.32 -6.10 -19.01
N ILE A 385 20.76 -5.12 -18.29
CA ILE A 385 20.80 -5.07 -16.82
C ILE A 385 20.02 -6.27 -16.23
N GLY A 386 18.89 -6.65 -16.83
CA GLY A 386 18.12 -7.82 -16.41
C GLY A 386 18.90 -9.12 -16.47
N LEU A 387 19.64 -9.36 -17.55
CA LEU A 387 20.51 -10.53 -17.68
C LEU A 387 21.63 -10.48 -16.64
N LEU A 388 22.30 -9.34 -16.45
CA LEU A 388 23.35 -9.18 -15.45
C LEU A 388 22.85 -9.49 -14.03
N LEU A 389 21.68 -8.94 -13.65
CA LEU A 389 21.05 -9.23 -12.36
C LEU A 389 20.63 -10.70 -12.23
N ARG A 390 20.14 -11.32 -13.31
CA ARG A 390 19.80 -12.75 -13.29
C ARG A 390 21.02 -13.64 -13.09
N TYR A 391 22.13 -13.34 -13.78
CA TYR A 391 23.41 -14.04 -13.58
C TYR A 391 23.97 -13.80 -12.18
N GLN A 392 23.88 -12.57 -11.66
CA GLN A 392 24.28 -12.25 -10.30
C GLN A 392 23.44 -13.01 -9.27
N SER A 393 22.12 -13.03 -9.40
CA SER A 393 21.20 -13.76 -8.50
C SER A 393 21.44 -15.28 -8.50
N SER A 394 21.74 -15.84 -9.68
CA SER A 394 21.88 -17.29 -9.86
C SER A 394 23.27 -17.81 -9.46
N TYR A 395 24.32 -17.06 -9.80
CA TYR A 395 25.70 -17.53 -9.72
C TYR A 395 26.62 -16.61 -8.91
N GLY A 396 26.17 -15.43 -8.47
CA GLY A 396 27.05 -14.42 -7.90
C GLY A 396 28.08 -13.88 -8.89
N TRP A 397 27.79 -13.97 -10.20
CA TRP A 397 28.77 -13.78 -11.27
C TRP A 397 29.52 -12.44 -11.19
N TRP A 398 28.81 -11.33 -11.01
CA TRP A 398 29.43 -10.00 -10.93
C TRP A 398 30.37 -9.90 -9.73
N THR A 399 29.91 -10.31 -8.56
CA THR A 399 30.71 -10.30 -7.33
C THR A 399 31.93 -11.23 -7.40
N GLN A 400 31.78 -12.41 -8.01
CA GLN A 400 32.87 -13.37 -8.18
C GLN A 400 33.95 -12.87 -9.15
N GLN A 401 33.58 -12.18 -10.21
CA GLN A 401 34.54 -11.59 -11.16
C GLN A 401 35.43 -10.52 -10.51
N PHE A 402 34.88 -9.73 -9.61
CA PHE A 402 35.66 -8.75 -8.85
C PHE A 402 36.51 -9.43 -7.77
N ALA A 403 35.96 -10.42 -7.07
CA ALA A 403 36.71 -11.20 -6.08
C ALA A 403 37.91 -11.93 -6.71
N ALA A 404 37.73 -12.52 -7.91
CA ALA A 404 38.81 -13.17 -8.67
C ALA A 404 39.95 -12.20 -9.05
N LYS A 405 39.68 -10.88 -9.07
CA LYS A 405 40.66 -9.82 -9.30
C LYS A 405 41.19 -9.20 -8.00
N GLY A 406 40.91 -9.81 -6.84
CA GLY A 406 41.30 -9.29 -5.53
C GLY A 406 40.58 -8.01 -5.11
N LYS A 407 39.45 -7.67 -5.73
CA LYS A 407 38.68 -6.47 -5.40
C LYS A 407 37.60 -6.77 -4.36
N SER A 408 37.34 -5.81 -3.48
CA SER A 408 36.33 -5.93 -2.44
C SER A 408 34.89 -5.85 -2.98
N LEU A 409 33.94 -6.33 -2.18
CA LEU A 409 32.50 -6.23 -2.47
C LEU A 409 32.05 -4.77 -2.66
N HIS A 410 32.65 -3.85 -1.90
CA HIS A 410 32.41 -2.42 -2.04
C HIS A 410 32.68 -1.93 -3.47
N VAL A 411 33.83 -2.29 -4.04
CA VAL A 411 34.23 -1.89 -5.40
C VAL A 411 33.32 -2.54 -6.44
N ALA A 412 32.93 -3.80 -6.23
CA ALA A 412 32.01 -4.50 -7.11
C ALA A 412 30.63 -3.81 -7.16
N PHE A 413 30.05 -3.50 -6.00
CA PHE A 413 28.75 -2.84 -5.93
C PHE A 413 28.80 -1.37 -6.36
N SER A 414 29.86 -0.63 -6.04
CA SER A 414 30.08 0.72 -6.58
C SER A 414 30.14 0.73 -8.11
N SER A 415 30.84 -0.23 -8.71
CA SER A 415 30.86 -0.40 -10.17
C SER A 415 29.47 -0.71 -10.75
N TRP A 416 28.68 -1.51 -10.05
CA TRP A 416 27.30 -1.80 -10.41
C TRP A 416 26.41 -0.55 -10.38
N LYS A 417 26.46 0.23 -9.29
CA LYS A 417 25.69 1.48 -9.15
C LYS A 417 25.96 2.44 -10.32
N ASN A 418 27.24 2.58 -10.70
CA ASN A 418 27.64 3.41 -11.85
C ASN A 418 27.05 2.89 -13.17
N LEU A 419 27.14 1.58 -13.44
CA LEU A 419 26.60 0.97 -14.66
C LEU A 419 25.07 1.09 -14.73
N TYR A 420 24.39 0.84 -13.61
CA TYR A 420 22.95 0.96 -13.51
C TYR A 420 22.49 2.41 -13.73
N ASN A 421 23.12 3.37 -13.05
CA ASN A 421 22.79 4.80 -13.22
C ASN A 421 23.02 5.25 -14.67
N LEU A 422 24.16 4.88 -15.27
CA LEU A 422 24.49 5.20 -16.65
C LEU A 422 23.41 4.68 -17.62
N SER A 423 23.12 3.37 -17.55
CA SER A 423 22.15 2.75 -18.46
C SER A 423 20.75 3.35 -18.30
N ARG A 424 20.29 3.58 -17.07
CA ARG A 424 18.97 4.17 -16.79
C ARG A 424 18.86 5.59 -17.32
N THR A 425 19.91 6.40 -17.09
CA THR A 425 19.94 7.80 -17.51
C THR A 425 19.95 7.94 -19.02
N LEU A 426 20.81 7.18 -19.71
CA LEU A 426 20.93 7.24 -21.17
C LEU A 426 19.68 6.70 -21.86
N TYR A 427 19.05 5.66 -21.32
CA TYR A 427 17.74 5.18 -21.80
C TYR A 427 16.66 6.26 -21.71
N LEU A 428 16.50 6.89 -20.54
CA LEU A 428 15.49 7.94 -20.35
C LEU A 428 15.79 9.18 -21.22
N LEU A 429 17.07 9.56 -21.34
CA LEU A 429 17.49 10.67 -22.20
C LEU A 429 17.20 10.36 -23.68
N ALA A 430 17.53 9.16 -24.17
CA ALA A 430 17.25 8.76 -25.54
C ALA A 430 15.75 8.79 -25.84
N PHE A 431 14.91 8.34 -24.89
CA PHE A 431 13.46 8.43 -25.01
C PHE A 431 12.98 9.88 -25.11
N VAL A 432 13.44 10.76 -24.20
CA VAL A 432 13.06 12.18 -24.20
C VAL A 432 13.49 12.86 -25.50
N LEU A 433 14.71 12.61 -25.98
CA LEU A 433 15.19 13.15 -27.26
C LEU A 433 14.36 12.66 -28.45
N CYS A 434 13.97 11.38 -28.45
CA CYS A 434 13.04 10.86 -29.46
C CYS A 434 11.69 11.56 -29.38
N ALA A 435 11.12 11.73 -28.19
CA ALA A 435 9.87 12.46 -28.00
C ALA A 435 9.97 13.91 -28.51
N LEU A 436 11.07 14.62 -28.20
CA LEU A 436 11.32 15.97 -28.70
C LEU A 436 11.40 16.04 -30.22
N ARG A 437 12.02 15.06 -30.89
CA ARG A 437 12.11 15.00 -32.37
C ARG A 437 10.75 14.75 -33.04
N TYR A 438 9.80 14.17 -32.32
CA TYR A 438 8.41 13.96 -32.76
C TYR A 438 7.43 14.98 -32.16
N CYS A 439 7.92 15.96 -31.40
CA CYS A 439 7.07 16.96 -30.77
C CYS A 439 6.51 17.90 -31.84
N TRP A 440 5.20 17.91 -31.98
CA TRP A 440 4.52 18.87 -32.83
C TRP A 440 4.25 20.16 -32.04
N ILE A 441 4.74 21.29 -32.55
CA ILE A 441 4.58 22.62 -31.93
C ILE A 441 3.58 23.42 -32.77
N PRO A 442 2.50 23.94 -32.17
CA PRO A 442 1.54 24.81 -32.85
C PRO A 442 2.24 26.01 -33.51
N SER A 443 2.02 26.23 -34.80
CA SER A 443 2.57 27.37 -35.54
C SER A 443 1.77 28.66 -35.35
N SER A 444 0.51 28.55 -34.96
CA SER A 444 -0.40 29.67 -34.78
C SER A 444 -1.37 29.42 -33.61
N TRP A 445 -2.02 30.48 -33.13
CA TRP A 445 -3.06 30.37 -32.11
C TRP A 445 -4.28 29.55 -32.56
N ALA A 446 -4.53 29.48 -33.87
CA ALA A 446 -5.61 28.68 -34.44
C ALA A 446 -5.37 27.17 -34.31
N ASP A 447 -4.09 26.77 -34.26
CA ASP A 447 -3.67 25.36 -34.10
C ASP A 447 -3.88 24.86 -32.65
N ILE A 448 -4.06 25.77 -31.69
CA ILE A 448 -4.31 25.45 -30.28
C ILE A 448 -5.78 25.07 -30.10
N THR A 449 -6.09 23.83 -30.45
CA THR A 449 -7.42 23.26 -30.24
C THR A 449 -7.64 22.84 -28.79
N LYS A 450 -8.93 22.72 -28.40
CA LYS A 450 -9.35 22.11 -27.14
C LYS A 450 -8.74 20.72 -26.92
N GLY A 451 -8.64 19.91 -27.98
CA GLY A 451 -8.00 18.60 -27.96
C GLY A 451 -6.49 18.68 -27.66
N TYR A 452 -5.78 19.62 -28.29
CA TYR A 452 -4.36 19.85 -28.02
C TYR A 452 -4.09 20.18 -26.55
N VAL A 453 -4.83 21.15 -25.99
CA VAL A 453 -4.69 21.54 -24.58
C VAL A 453 -4.99 20.37 -23.65
N SER A 454 -5.98 19.52 -23.98
CA SER A 454 -6.31 18.32 -23.20
C SER A 454 -5.14 17.34 -23.15
N CYS A 455 -4.54 17.04 -24.31
CA CYS A 455 -3.40 16.13 -24.40
C CYS A 455 -2.16 16.67 -23.68
N LEU A 456 -1.89 17.98 -23.81
CA LEU A 456 -0.79 18.64 -23.12
C LEU A 456 -0.95 18.54 -21.59
N ILE A 457 -2.12 18.93 -21.07
CA ILE A 457 -2.40 18.88 -19.62
C ILE A 457 -2.37 17.43 -19.12
N GLY A 458 -3.05 16.51 -19.81
CA GLY A 458 -3.06 15.10 -19.43
C GLY A 458 -1.66 14.50 -19.42
N GLY A 459 -0.84 14.84 -20.41
CA GLY A 459 0.53 14.36 -20.48
C GLY A 459 1.43 14.93 -19.38
N ILE A 460 1.32 16.22 -19.05
CA ILE A 460 2.04 16.83 -17.93
C ILE A 460 1.65 16.15 -16.61
N VAL A 461 0.35 15.91 -16.39
CA VAL A 461 -0.14 15.22 -15.17
C VAL A 461 0.48 13.83 -15.06
N LEU A 462 0.52 13.05 -16.14
CA LEU A 462 1.14 11.72 -16.11
C LEU A 462 2.65 11.76 -15.82
N VAL A 463 3.37 12.76 -16.34
CA VAL A 463 4.78 12.99 -16.00
C VAL A 463 4.95 13.29 -14.52
N LEU A 464 4.11 14.16 -13.96
CA LEU A 464 4.13 14.49 -12.54
C LEU A 464 3.80 13.27 -11.65
N VAL A 465 2.87 12.42 -12.07
CA VAL A 465 2.53 11.16 -11.37
C VAL A 465 3.74 10.23 -11.32
N THR A 466 4.46 10.07 -12.44
CA THR A 466 5.69 9.26 -12.45
C THR A 466 6.76 9.86 -11.55
N PHE A 467 6.97 11.19 -11.60
CA PHE A 467 7.93 11.86 -10.72
C PHE A 467 7.61 11.61 -9.24
N TYR A 468 6.35 11.81 -8.83
CA TYR A 468 5.90 11.51 -7.47
C TYR A 468 6.12 10.04 -7.10
N SER A 469 5.77 9.11 -8.00
CA SER A 469 5.93 7.67 -7.78
C SER A 469 7.39 7.29 -7.55
N VAL A 470 8.31 7.85 -8.34
CA VAL A 470 9.76 7.61 -8.22
C VAL A 470 10.30 8.19 -6.92
N VAL A 471 9.98 9.44 -6.61
CA VAL A 471 10.43 10.11 -5.38
C VAL A 471 9.90 9.38 -4.14
N SER A 472 8.62 9.03 -4.12
CA SER A 472 8.01 8.31 -3.00
C SER A 472 8.60 6.91 -2.83
N SER A 473 8.89 6.21 -3.93
CA SER A 473 9.55 4.90 -3.88
C SER A 473 10.97 5.01 -3.31
N HIS A 474 11.75 6.01 -3.75
CA HIS A 474 13.11 6.27 -3.25
C HIS A 474 13.10 6.66 -1.77
N GLN A 475 12.12 7.45 -1.32
CA GLN A 475 11.97 7.79 0.09
C GLN A 475 11.76 6.57 0.99
N VAL A 476 11.11 5.50 0.50
CA VAL A 476 10.90 4.27 1.29
C VAL A 476 12.09 3.31 1.20
N LEU A 477 12.62 3.13 -0.02
CA LEU A 477 13.66 2.15 -0.34
C LEU A 477 15.08 2.64 -0.01
N GLY A 478 15.35 3.93 -0.15
CA GLY A 478 16.69 4.51 -0.08
C GLY A 478 17.59 4.12 -1.26
N ASP A 479 18.85 4.56 -1.21
CA ASP A 479 19.82 4.33 -2.28
C ASP A 479 20.13 2.83 -2.46
N PHE A 480 20.25 2.07 -1.37
CA PHE A 480 20.54 0.64 -1.39
C PHE A 480 19.58 -0.15 -2.30
N ALA A 481 18.28 -0.08 -2.04
CA ALA A 481 17.29 -0.81 -2.83
C ALA A 481 17.03 -0.16 -4.20
N THR A 482 17.24 1.15 -4.35
CA THR A 482 17.17 1.82 -5.67
C THR A 482 18.18 1.24 -6.67
N PHE A 483 19.32 0.76 -6.19
CA PHE A 483 20.36 0.11 -6.99
C PHE A 483 20.30 -1.42 -6.94
N TYR A 484 19.19 -2.03 -6.54
CA TYR A 484 19.05 -3.49 -6.41
C TYR A 484 20.11 -4.12 -5.49
N GLY A 485 20.46 -3.46 -4.38
CA GLY A 485 21.49 -3.91 -3.44
C GLY A 485 21.32 -5.35 -2.94
N ASP A 486 20.07 -5.81 -2.82
CA ASP A 486 19.72 -7.18 -2.44
C ASP A 486 20.33 -8.27 -3.35
N PHE A 487 20.64 -7.93 -4.60
CA PHE A 487 21.29 -8.87 -5.53
C PHE A 487 22.78 -9.08 -5.23
N PHE A 488 23.41 -8.14 -4.52
CA PHE A 488 24.87 -8.10 -4.37
C PHE A 488 25.31 -8.39 -2.95
N ILE A 489 24.55 -7.91 -1.96
CA ILE A 489 24.95 -7.98 -0.56
C ILE A 489 24.34 -9.23 0.08
N PRO A 490 25.16 -10.10 0.70
CA PRO A 490 24.63 -11.26 1.41
C PRO A 490 23.76 -10.85 2.60
N THR A 491 22.70 -11.62 2.85
CA THR A 491 21.74 -11.40 3.94
C THR A 491 22.36 -11.54 5.34
N ASP A 492 23.58 -12.06 5.44
CA ASP A 492 24.30 -12.16 6.71
C ASP A 492 24.77 -10.77 7.20
N PHE A 493 24.92 -9.80 6.29
CA PHE A 493 25.33 -8.44 6.62
C PHE A 493 24.16 -7.53 7.01
N TYR A 494 22.92 -7.88 6.65
CA TYR A 494 21.73 -7.07 6.95
C TYR A 494 20.49 -7.95 6.98
N GLN A 495 19.58 -7.74 7.93
CA GLN A 495 18.35 -8.55 8.03
C GLN A 495 17.28 -8.09 7.02
N PRO A 496 17.00 -8.84 5.94
CA PRO A 496 16.06 -8.38 4.92
C PRO A 496 14.63 -8.31 5.49
N LYS A 497 14.02 -7.12 5.50
CA LYS A 497 12.61 -6.95 5.89
C LYS A 497 11.86 -6.15 4.83
N THR A 498 10.79 -6.73 4.30
CA THR A 498 9.86 -6.06 3.40
C THR A 498 9.19 -4.88 4.10
N ARG A 499 9.17 -3.72 3.45
CA ARG A 499 8.55 -2.50 4.00
C ARG A 499 7.29 -2.13 3.22
N TYR A 500 6.15 -2.17 3.89
CA TYR A 500 4.85 -1.77 3.34
C TYR A 500 4.43 -0.40 3.87
N VAL A 501 5.30 0.59 3.68
CA VAL A 501 5.08 2.01 4.08
C VAL A 501 5.16 2.92 2.86
N GLY A 502 4.69 4.17 2.99
CA GLY A 502 4.63 5.10 1.86
C GLY A 502 3.84 4.52 0.68
N ILE A 503 4.33 4.69 -0.54
CA ILE A 503 3.70 4.14 -1.75
C ILE A 503 3.59 2.60 -1.74
N TYR A 504 4.53 1.91 -1.08
CA TYR A 504 4.53 0.45 -0.96
C TYR A 504 3.43 -0.08 -0.05
N ARG A 505 2.80 0.78 0.77
CA ARG A 505 1.58 0.38 1.48
C ARG A 505 0.46 -0.02 0.51
N PHE A 506 0.38 0.62 -0.66
CA PHE A 506 -0.73 0.45 -1.61
C PHE A 506 -0.35 -0.39 -2.82
N LEU A 507 0.89 -0.27 -3.29
CA LEU A 507 1.37 -0.94 -4.50
C LEU A 507 2.54 -1.86 -4.15
N ASN A 508 2.52 -3.10 -4.64
CA ASN A 508 3.68 -4.00 -4.49
C ASN A 508 4.85 -3.57 -5.38
N ASN A 509 4.55 -3.07 -6.60
CA ASN A 509 5.54 -2.60 -7.56
C ASN A 509 5.09 -1.26 -8.15
N PRO A 510 5.34 -0.13 -7.46
CA PRO A 510 4.94 1.20 -7.93
C PRO A 510 5.49 1.54 -9.32
N GLU A 511 6.72 1.11 -9.64
CA GLU A 511 7.34 1.36 -10.93
C GLU A 511 6.56 0.73 -12.09
N CYS A 512 6.00 -0.47 -11.89
CA CYS A 512 5.19 -1.18 -12.89
C CYS A 512 3.87 -0.47 -13.22
N VAL A 513 3.24 0.15 -12.20
CA VAL A 513 1.89 0.71 -12.32
C VAL A 513 1.94 2.20 -12.70
N THR A 514 2.70 2.99 -11.95
CA THR A 514 2.75 4.46 -12.10
C THR A 514 4.11 4.97 -12.58
N GLY A 515 5.15 4.15 -12.59
CA GLY A 515 6.50 4.54 -13.02
C GLY A 515 6.64 4.83 -14.52
N TYR A 516 5.74 4.31 -15.37
CA TYR A 516 5.75 4.53 -16.83
C TYR A 516 4.69 5.50 -17.32
N ALA A 517 3.82 5.98 -16.44
CA ALA A 517 2.78 6.95 -16.78
C ALA A 517 3.39 8.16 -17.52
N GLY A 518 4.54 8.67 -17.08
CA GLY A 518 5.23 9.81 -17.67
C GLY A 518 5.70 9.57 -19.10
N LEU A 519 6.10 8.35 -19.48
CA LEU A 519 6.45 8.05 -20.88
C LEU A 519 5.22 8.11 -21.80
N HIS A 520 4.09 7.58 -21.32
CA HIS A 520 2.80 7.75 -22.00
C HIS A 520 2.35 9.21 -22.00
N GLY A 521 2.66 9.97 -20.93
CA GLY A 521 2.43 11.40 -20.85
C GLY A 521 3.20 12.17 -21.91
N MET A 522 4.47 11.82 -22.15
CA MET A 522 5.25 12.37 -23.26
C MET A 522 4.65 12.02 -24.63
N ALA A 523 4.08 10.82 -24.79
CA ALA A 523 3.35 10.47 -26.01
C ALA A 523 2.10 11.34 -26.22
N LEU A 524 1.36 11.67 -25.15
CA LEU A 524 0.22 12.59 -25.21
C LEU A 524 0.67 14.02 -25.55
N ILE A 525 1.73 14.53 -24.91
CA ILE A 525 2.28 15.87 -25.18
C ILE A 525 2.69 15.99 -26.65
N THR A 526 3.37 14.96 -27.18
CA THR A 526 3.87 14.94 -28.57
C THR A 526 2.81 14.56 -29.59
N GLN A 527 1.65 14.05 -29.16
CA GLN A 527 0.57 13.54 -30.00
C GLN A 527 1.03 12.51 -31.04
N SER A 528 2.03 11.69 -30.68
CA SER A 528 2.69 10.77 -31.60
C SER A 528 2.44 9.31 -31.24
N TRP A 529 1.83 8.57 -32.17
CA TRP A 529 1.69 7.11 -32.07
C TRP A 529 3.03 6.39 -31.99
N THR A 530 4.07 6.92 -32.62
CA THR A 530 5.43 6.36 -32.54
C THR A 530 5.96 6.41 -31.11
N VAL A 531 5.79 7.56 -30.44
CA VAL A 531 6.22 7.74 -29.04
C VAL A 531 5.35 6.89 -28.11
N PHE A 532 4.06 6.76 -28.39
CA PHE A 532 3.15 5.87 -27.65
C PHE A 532 3.61 4.41 -27.69
N TRP A 533 3.89 3.86 -28.87
CA TRP A 533 4.35 2.47 -28.99
C TRP A 533 5.74 2.25 -28.37
N LEU A 534 6.60 3.26 -28.41
CA LEU A 534 7.87 3.23 -27.71
C LEU A 534 7.67 3.19 -26.18
N ALA A 535 6.75 4.01 -25.64
CA ALA A 535 6.39 4.01 -24.22
C ALA A 535 5.78 2.66 -23.79
N PHE A 536 4.89 2.11 -24.61
CA PHE A 536 4.31 0.79 -24.39
C PHE A 536 5.39 -0.31 -24.36
N THR A 537 6.34 -0.27 -25.29
CA THR A 537 7.44 -1.24 -25.34
C THR A 537 8.32 -1.14 -24.09
N ALA A 538 8.62 0.08 -23.62
CA ALA A 538 9.34 0.29 -22.37
C ALA A 538 8.61 -0.32 -21.16
N GLN A 539 7.30 -0.09 -21.06
CA GLN A 539 6.48 -0.67 -20.00
C GLN A 539 6.43 -2.20 -20.08
N ALA A 540 6.30 -2.77 -21.28
CA ALA A 540 6.29 -4.21 -21.49
C ALA A 540 7.62 -4.85 -21.10
N LEU A 541 8.75 -4.25 -21.48
CA LEU A 541 10.09 -4.74 -21.11
C LEU A 541 10.34 -4.64 -19.60
N ASN A 542 9.91 -3.57 -18.95
CA ASN A 542 9.95 -3.48 -17.49
C ASN A 542 9.10 -4.56 -16.81
N PHE A 543 7.88 -4.79 -17.30
CA PHE A 543 7.03 -5.86 -16.77
C PHE A 543 7.69 -7.24 -16.90
N ILE A 544 8.31 -7.52 -18.05
CA ILE A 544 9.07 -8.76 -18.29
C ILE A 544 10.26 -8.84 -17.32
N PHE A 545 11.02 -7.76 -17.16
CA PHE A 545 12.13 -7.68 -16.19
C PHE A 545 11.66 -8.01 -14.77
N ILE A 546 10.57 -7.39 -14.30
CA ILE A 546 10.03 -7.61 -12.96
C ILE A 546 9.66 -9.08 -12.78
N LYS A 547 8.95 -9.67 -13.74
CA LYS A 547 8.49 -11.07 -13.64
C LYS A 547 9.62 -12.10 -13.76
N LEU A 548 10.65 -11.83 -14.56
CA LEU A 548 11.72 -12.80 -14.85
C LEU A 548 12.97 -12.62 -14.00
N VAL A 549 13.19 -11.45 -13.39
CA VAL A 549 14.42 -11.12 -12.68
C VAL A 549 14.13 -10.72 -11.24
N GLU A 550 13.32 -9.69 -11.03
CA GLU A 550 13.10 -9.11 -9.70
C GLU A 550 12.28 -10.04 -8.80
N VAL A 551 11.07 -10.42 -9.22
CA VAL A 551 10.16 -11.27 -8.42
C VAL A 551 10.82 -12.60 -8.03
N PRO A 552 11.45 -13.37 -8.94
CA PRO A 552 12.12 -14.62 -8.57
C PRO A 552 13.24 -14.43 -7.55
N HIS A 553 13.99 -13.32 -7.65
CA HIS A 553 15.07 -13.03 -6.70
C HIS A 553 14.53 -12.57 -5.35
N MET A 554 13.51 -11.72 -5.33
CA MET A 554 12.84 -11.31 -4.10
C MET A 554 12.24 -12.53 -3.38
N GLU A 555 11.57 -13.44 -4.08
CA GLU A 555 11.04 -14.70 -3.51
C GLU A 555 12.13 -15.56 -2.87
N LYS A 556 13.36 -15.52 -3.41
CA LYS A 556 14.52 -16.27 -2.88
C LYS A 556 15.03 -15.67 -1.56
N ILE A 557 15.05 -14.35 -1.41
CA ILE A 557 15.59 -13.66 -0.22
C ILE A 557 14.52 -13.50 0.88
N TYR A 558 13.31 -13.14 0.50
CA TYR A 558 12.23 -12.73 1.40
C TYR A 558 11.16 -13.81 1.57
N SER A 559 11.52 -15.09 1.48
CA SER A 559 10.56 -16.20 1.53
C SER A 559 9.66 -16.12 2.77
N GLY A 560 8.36 -15.92 2.57
CA GLY A 560 7.36 -15.86 3.66
C GLY A 560 7.01 -14.46 4.18
N SER A 561 7.75 -13.40 3.82
CA SER A 561 7.44 -12.01 4.21
C SER A 561 6.85 -11.16 3.07
N ILE A 562 6.91 -11.64 1.83
CA ILE A 562 6.35 -10.95 0.67
C ILE A 562 4.82 -11.00 0.67
N ARG A 563 4.20 -9.83 0.68
CA ARG A 563 2.77 -9.61 0.41
C ARG A 563 2.44 -10.00 -1.03
N ARG A 564 1.50 -10.94 -1.18
CA ARG A 564 1.05 -11.43 -2.48
C ARG A 564 0.00 -10.52 -3.11
N GLU A 565 -0.98 -10.10 -2.32
CA GLU A 565 -2.13 -9.32 -2.77
C GLU A 565 -2.00 -7.88 -2.31
N ILE A 566 -2.38 -6.91 -3.16
CA ILE A 566 -2.44 -5.51 -2.74
C ILE A 566 -3.68 -5.29 -1.87
N PRO A 567 -3.70 -4.26 -0.98
CA PRO A 567 -4.86 -4.00 -0.13
C PRO A 567 -6.18 -3.83 -0.91
N ALA A 568 -6.11 -3.31 -2.13
CA ALA A 568 -7.27 -3.18 -3.00
C ALA A 568 -7.83 -4.52 -3.48
N GLU A 569 -6.95 -5.47 -3.78
CA GLU A 569 -7.32 -6.82 -4.15
C GLU A 569 -7.90 -7.56 -2.93
N GLU A 570 -7.27 -7.43 -1.77
CA GLU A 570 -7.76 -8.02 -0.52
C GLU A 570 -9.13 -7.45 -0.12
N ALA A 571 -9.33 -6.13 -0.24
CA ALA A 571 -10.61 -5.47 0.02
C ALA A 571 -11.69 -5.93 -0.97
N LEU A 572 -11.34 -6.04 -2.26
CA LEU A 572 -12.26 -6.55 -3.29
C LEU A 572 -12.62 -8.00 -3.01
N MET A 573 -11.64 -8.86 -2.72
CA MET A 573 -11.87 -10.27 -2.38
C MET A 573 -12.73 -10.40 -1.12
N LYS A 574 -12.53 -9.55 -0.12
CA LYS A 574 -13.36 -9.51 1.09
C LYS A 574 -14.79 -9.11 0.74
N LEU A 575 -14.98 -8.06 -0.05
CA LEU A 575 -16.31 -7.60 -0.48
C LEU A 575 -17.03 -8.68 -1.29
N VAL A 576 -16.34 -9.32 -2.23
CA VAL A 576 -16.86 -10.45 -3.01
C VAL A 576 -17.24 -11.58 -2.05
N ARG A 577 -16.38 -11.94 -1.10
CA ARG A 577 -16.65 -13.02 -0.14
C ARG A 577 -17.84 -12.72 0.78
N GLU A 578 -18.05 -11.46 1.16
CA GLU A 578 -19.20 -11.04 1.99
C GLU A 578 -20.54 -11.05 1.23
N HIS A 579 -20.52 -10.86 -0.10
CA HIS A 579 -21.72 -10.77 -0.92
C HIS A 579 -22.01 -12.03 -1.76
N VAL A 580 -21.06 -12.97 -1.84
CA VAL A 580 -21.25 -14.27 -2.48
C VAL A 580 -21.87 -15.24 -1.46
N PRO A 581 -22.98 -15.92 -1.80
CA PRO A 581 -23.59 -16.93 -0.94
C PRO A 581 -22.59 -17.99 -0.45
N ASP A 582 -22.66 -18.36 0.83
CA ASP A 582 -21.81 -19.39 1.44
C ASP A 582 -21.86 -20.73 0.68
N GLU A 583 -22.98 -21.03 0.00
CA GLU A 583 -23.13 -22.21 -0.85
C GLU A 583 -22.18 -22.21 -2.04
N LEU A 584 -21.99 -21.06 -2.71
CA LEU A 584 -21.08 -20.94 -3.85
C LEU A 584 -19.62 -20.99 -3.40
N LEU A 585 -19.30 -20.41 -2.23
CA LEU A 585 -17.97 -20.51 -1.64
C LEU A 585 -17.65 -21.97 -1.26
N ALA A 586 -18.60 -22.67 -0.62
CA ALA A 586 -18.43 -24.07 -0.27
C ALA A 586 -18.32 -24.97 -1.50
N GLU A 587 -19.07 -24.69 -2.57
CA GLU A 587 -18.97 -25.44 -3.82
C GLU A 587 -17.65 -25.16 -4.53
N ALA A 588 -17.17 -23.91 -4.56
CA ALA A 588 -15.85 -23.58 -5.09
C ALA A 588 -14.73 -24.31 -4.32
N GLU A 589 -14.79 -24.34 -2.98
CA GLU A 589 -13.86 -25.10 -2.15
C GLU A 589 -13.91 -26.60 -2.46
N ARG A 590 -15.10 -27.19 -2.60
CA ARG A 590 -15.25 -28.61 -2.98
C ARG A 590 -14.71 -28.91 -4.37
N VAL A 591 -14.96 -28.04 -5.35
CA VAL A 591 -14.44 -28.18 -6.71
C VAL A 591 -12.91 -28.12 -6.70
N GLN A 592 -12.34 -27.21 -5.91
CA GLN A 592 -10.90 -27.09 -5.75
C GLN A 592 -10.29 -28.32 -5.03
N GLU A 593 -10.93 -28.83 -3.98
CA GLU A 593 -10.51 -30.07 -3.30
C GLU A 593 -10.59 -31.28 -4.23
N ARG A 594 -11.68 -31.41 -5.00
CA ARG A 594 -11.87 -32.48 -5.98
C ARG A 594 -10.80 -32.41 -7.07
N ALA A 595 -10.57 -31.24 -7.65
CA ALA A 595 -9.52 -31.04 -8.64
C ALA A 595 -8.13 -31.38 -8.09
N THR A 596 -7.81 -30.95 -6.85
CA THR A 596 -6.53 -31.26 -6.20
C THR A 596 -6.37 -32.77 -5.97
N ARG A 597 -7.44 -33.44 -5.54
CA ARG A 597 -7.46 -34.90 -5.35
C ARG A 597 -7.30 -35.65 -6.67
N ASP A 598 -7.98 -35.23 -7.72
CA ASP A 598 -7.89 -35.86 -9.04
C ASP A 598 -6.49 -35.69 -9.62
N ILE A 599 -5.90 -34.49 -9.52
CA ILE A 599 -4.50 -34.23 -9.88
C ILE A 599 -3.57 -35.17 -9.09
N PHE A 600 -3.74 -35.27 -7.76
CA PHE A 600 -2.93 -36.16 -6.94
C PHE A 600 -3.02 -37.62 -7.40
N LEU A 601 -4.22 -38.13 -7.67
CA LEU A 601 -4.42 -39.51 -8.11
C LEU A 601 -3.81 -39.77 -9.50
N ILE A 602 -3.94 -38.83 -10.43
CA ILE A 602 -3.33 -38.91 -11.76
C ILE A 602 -1.81 -39.00 -11.64
N TYR A 603 -1.17 -38.06 -10.93
CA TYR A 603 0.28 -38.05 -10.78
C TYR A 603 0.80 -39.24 -9.98
N LYS A 604 0.08 -39.68 -8.94
CA LYS A 604 0.43 -40.90 -8.20
C LYS A 604 0.40 -42.13 -9.10
N ARG A 605 -0.60 -42.24 -9.99
CA ARG A 605 -0.67 -43.32 -10.99
C ARG A 605 0.48 -43.23 -11.99
N ILE A 606 0.77 -42.06 -12.54
CA ILE A 606 1.87 -41.83 -13.49
C ILE A 606 3.23 -42.18 -12.86
N ALA A 607 3.49 -41.72 -11.64
CA ALA A 607 4.72 -42.02 -10.91
C ALA A 607 4.86 -43.53 -10.65
N SER A 608 3.78 -44.20 -10.27
CA SER A 608 3.79 -45.66 -10.09
C SER A 608 4.02 -46.42 -11.40
N SER A 609 3.47 -45.96 -12.52
CA SER A 609 3.61 -46.65 -13.81
C SER A 609 4.97 -46.43 -14.49
N GLN A 610 5.52 -45.21 -14.44
CA GLN A 610 6.81 -44.88 -15.07
C GLN A 610 7.97 -45.70 -14.50
N PHE A 611 7.95 -45.97 -13.19
CA PHE A 611 9.03 -46.68 -12.51
C PHE A 611 8.71 -48.16 -12.23
N ALA A 612 7.46 -48.62 -12.45
CA ALA A 612 7.13 -50.05 -12.44
C ALA A 612 7.45 -50.75 -13.77
N GLN A 613 7.49 -50.01 -14.89
CA GLN A 613 7.90 -50.56 -16.19
C GLN A 613 9.43 -50.70 -16.35
N ASP A 614 10.20 -50.01 -15.49
CA ASP A 614 11.66 -50.05 -15.51
C ASP A 614 12.14 -51.10 -14.49
N THR A 615 12.22 -52.38 -14.90
CA THR A 615 12.63 -53.51 -14.03
C THR A 615 14.05 -53.40 -13.44
N ASN A 616 14.76 -52.30 -13.72
CA ASN A 616 16.09 -51.95 -13.21
C ASN A 616 16.08 -50.65 -12.37
N ALA A 617 14.95 -50.22 -11.79
CA ALA A 617 14.89 -49.01 -10.97
C ALA A 617 15.95 -49.07 -9.83
N LYS A 618 16.99 -48.22 -9.93
CA LYS A 618 18.16 -48.22 -9.04
C LYS A 618 17.87 -47.72 -7.62
N ALA A 619 16.72 -47.06 -7.40
CA ALA A 619 16.30 -46.51 -6.12
C ALA A 619 14.77 -46.50 -5.97
N THR A 620 14.31 -46.49 -4.72
CA THR A 620 12.91 -46.32 -4.31
C THR A 620 12.82 -45.21 -3.27
N VAL A 621 11.75 -44.42 -3.34
CA VAL A 621 11.47 -43.34 -2.41
C VAL A 621 10.01 -43.43 -1.99
N SER A 622 9.75 -43.19 -0.70
CA SER A 622 8.41 -43.15 -0.13
C SER A 622 8.27 -41.94 0.80
N CYS A 623 7.09 -41.34 0.77
CA CYS A 623 6.69 -40.23 1.64
C CYS A 623 5.21 -40.37 2.00
N PRO A 624 4.74 -39.67 3.05
CA PRO A 624 3.33 -39.64 3.40
C PRO A 624 2.48 -39.07 2.25
N ASP A 625 1.32 -39.68 1.98
CA ASP A 625 0.41 -39.22 0.93
C ASP A 625 -0.16 -37.81 1.20
N ILE A 626 -0.35 -37.47 2.47
CA ILE A 626 -0.91 -36.19 2.91
C ILE A 626 -0.02 -35.61 3.99
N VAL A 627 0.42 -34.38 3.78
CA VAL A 627 1.24 -33.63 4.73
C VAL A 627 0.53 -32.31 5.08
N PRO A 628 0.30 -32.02 6.37
CA PRO A 628 -0.24 -30.72 6.78
C PRO A 628 0.69 -29.55 6.42
N LEU A 629 0.12 -28.37 6.20
CA LEU A 629 0.90 -27.14 6.01
C LEU A 629 1.73 -26.85 7.28
N HIS A 630 2.96 -26.39 7.10
CA HIS A 630 3.90 -26.02 8.18
C HIS A 630 4.35 -27.15 9.12
N THR A 631 4.22 -28.41 8.71
CA THR A 631 4.81 -29.55 9.42
C THR A 631 6.02 -30.11 8.67
N PRO A 632 7.06 -30.60 9.37
CA PRO A 632 8.16 -31.31 8.72
C PRO A 632 7.64 -32.60 8.07
N MET A 633 8.31 -33.03 7.01
CA MET A 633 7.99 -34.30 6.33
C MET A 633 9.17 -35.23 6.41
N THR A 634 8.93 -36.41 6.96
CA THR A 634 9.92 -37.48 6.96
C THR A 634 9.66 -38.42 5.80
N CYS A 635 10.71 -38.74 5.06
CA CYS A 635 10.66 -39.59 3.88
C CYS A 635 11.74 -40.66 3.94
N THR A 636 11.45 -41.81 3.36
CA THR A 636 12.37 -42.95 3.34
C THR A 636 12.86 -43.18 1.93
N TRP A 637 14.13 -43.52 1.80
CA TRP A 637 14.76 -43.83 0.53
C TRP A 637 15.54 -45.15 0.64
N ARG A 638 15.68 -45.86 -0.48
CA ARG A 638 16.45 -47.11 -0.59
C ARG A 638 17.03 -47.23 -1.99
N THR A 639 18.31 -47.55 -2.10
CA THR A 639 19.01 -47.82 -3.38
C THR A 639 19.40 -49.29 -3.48
N ASN A 640 19.55 -49.81 -4.71
CA ASN A 640 19.93 -51.21 -4.93
C ASN A 640 21.44 -51.48 -4.76
N GLY A 641 22.22 -50.45 -4.43
CA GLY A 641 23.67 -50.51 -4.23
C GLY A 641 24.22 -49.16 -3.74
N ARG A 642 25.55 -49.10 -3.57
CA ARG A 642 26.24 -47.91 -3.07
C ARG A 642 25.99 -46.72 -4.00
N HIS A 643 25.57 -45.60 -3.44
CA HIS A 643 25.22 -44.40 -4.19
C HIS A 643 26.33 -43.33 -4.07
N PRO A 644 26.45 -42.42 -5.04
CA PRO A 644 27.34 -41.27 -4.92
C PRO A 644 26.95 -40.37 -3.75
N ALA A 645 27.93 -39.74 -3.09
CA ALA A 645 27.69 -38.69 -2.08
C ALA A 645 27.05 -37.41 -2.68
N SER A 646 27.02 -37.30 -4.01
CA SER A 646 26.38 -36.21 -4.74
C SER A 646 24.87 -36.42 -4.97
N ASP A 647 24.31 -37.57 -4.57
CA ASP A 647 22.87 -37.83 -4.68
C ASP A 647 22.07 -36.98 -3.68
N TRP A 648 20.83 -36.64 -4.06
CA TRP A 648 19.98 -35.75 -3.27
C TRP A 648 18.49 -35.98 -3.53
N LEU A 649 17.68 -35.64 -2.55
CA LEU A 649 16.22 -35.62 -2.64
C LEU A 649 15.73 -34.18 -2.81
N GLY A 650 14.81 -33.96 -3.74
CA GLY A 650 14.20 -32.66 -4.00
C GLY A 650 12.67 -32.72 -3.99
N ILE A 651 12.04 -31.66 -3.48
CA ILE A 651 10.59 -31.48 -3.55
C ILE A 651 10.25 -30.51 -4.68
N TYR A 652 9.37 -30.96 -5.58
CA TYR A 652 8.92 -30.22 -6.75
C TYR A 652 7.40 -30.12 -6.75
N LYS A 653 6.85 -29.03 -7.31
CA LYS A 653 5.44 -29.04 -7.67
C LYS A 653 5.26 -30.01 -8.85
N VAL A 654 4.14 -30.72 -8.91
CA VAL A 654 3.80 -31.53 -10.10
C VAL A 654 3.91 -30.66 -11.36
N ASP A 655 4.30 -31.28 -12.48
CA ASP A 655 4.52 -30.63 -13.79
C ASP A 655 5.72 -29.67 -13.90
N VAL A 656 6.52 -29.51 -12.84
CA VAL A 656 7.77 -28.74 -12.90
C VAL A 656 8.94 -29.65 -13.25
N GLU A 657 9.70 -29.37 -14.31
CA GLU A 657 10.87 -30.17 -14.66
C GLU A 657 12.02 -30.08 -13.64
N SER A 658 12.85 -31.13 -13.62
CA SER A 658 14.05 -31.19 -12.80
C SER A 658 15.17 -30.36 -13.44
N ALA A 659 15.38 -29.13 -12.95
CA ALA A 659 16.45 -28.24 -13.43
C ALA A 659 17.06 -27.42 -12.27
N PRO A 660 18.26 -26.82 -12.45
CA PRO A 660 18.91 -26.00 -11.42
C PRO A 660 17.97 -24.93 -10.86
N GLY A 661 17.85 -24.87 -9.53
CA GLY A 661 17.02 -23.88 -8.83
C GLY A 661 15.52 -24.16 -8.83
N MET A 662 15.02 -25.15 -9.58
CA MET A 662 13.57 -25.43 -9.68
C MET A 662 12.99 -26.09 -8.43
N SER A 663 13.82 -26.75 -7.61
CA SER A 663 13.43 -27.19 -6.27
C SER A 663 13.28 -26.03 -5.28
N ARG A 664 13.64 -24.80 -5.67
CA ARG A 664 13.55 -23.58 -4.84
C ARG A 664 14.18 -23.75 -3.45
N GLY A 665 15.34 -24.40 -3.39
CA GLY A 665 16.06 -24.66 -2.13
C GLY A 665 15.49 -25.82 -1.28
N ARG A 666 14.43 -26.50 -1.76
CA ARG A 666 13.76 -27.61 -1.06
C ARG A 666 14.42 -28.94 -1.40
N TRP A 667 15.67 -29.09 -1.01
CA TRP A 667 16.45 -30.29 -1.26
C TRP A 667 17.39 -30.63 -0.11
N ILE A 668 17.73 -31.90 0.02
CA ILE A 668 18.63 -32.44 1.04
C ILE A 668 19.52 -33.51 0.40
N HIS A 669 20.82 -33.49 0.71
CA HIS A 669 21.75 -34.54 0.28
C HIS A 669 21.39 -35.88 0.92
N VAL A 670 21.49 -36.94 0.14
CA VAL A 670 21.32 -38.30 0.66
C VAL A 670 22.54 -38.66 1.49
N PRO A 671 22.39 -38.98 2.79
CA PRO A 671 23.51 -39.38 3.64
C PRO A 671 24.14 -40.68 3.13
N ASP A 672 25.48 -40.74 3.07
CA ASP A 672 26.20 -41.98 2.76
C ASP A 672 26.03 -42.95 3.93
N THR A 673 25.26 -44.01 3.71
CA THR A 673 24.93 -45.03 4.74
C THR A 673 25.33 -46.41 4.25
N GLU A 674 25.92 -47.22 5.12
CA GLU A 674 26.32 -48.59 4.79
C GLU A 674 25.13 -49.47 4.36
N SER A 675 23.93 -49.15 4.85
CA SER A 675 22.68 -49.85 4.57
C SER A 675 22.02 -49.50 3.23
N CYS A 676 22.59 -48.58 2.43
CA CYS A 676 22.03 -48.11 1.15
C CYS A 676 20.53 -47.74 1.24
N SER A 677 20.09 -47.32 2.42
CA SER A 677 18.72 -46.97 2.75
C SER A 677 18.70 -46.19 4.05
N GLY A 678 17.75 -45.26 4.16
CA GLY A 678 17.65 -44.39 5.32
C GLY A 678 16.42 -43.52 5.30
N GLU A 679 16.35 -42.66 6.30
CA GLU A 679 15.25 -41.74 6.53
C GLU A 679 15.79 -40.30 6.55
N ILE A 680 15.09 -39.40 5.87
CA ILE A 680 15.43 -37.98 5.75
C ILE A 680 14.22 -37.16 6.13
N THR A 681 14.41 -36.22 7.04
CA THR A 681 13.38 -35.26 7.44
C THR A 681 13.62 -33.91 6.77
N PHE A 682 12.65 -33.48 5.97
CA PHE A 682 12.59 -32.12 5.47
C PHE A 682 12.10 -31.19 6.59
N PRO A 683 12.92 -30.22 7.03
CA PRO A 683 12.50 -29.25 8.03
C PRO A 683 11.43 -28.32 7.46
N VAL A 684 10.71 -27.65 8.34
CA VAL A 684 9.57 -26.78 7.96
C VAL A 684 9.99 -25.69 6.97
N GLU A 685 11.21 -25.14 7.05
CA GLU A 685 11.68 -24.11 6.11
C GLU A 685 11.86 -24.64 4.68
N LYS A 686 12.12 -25.95 4.52
CA LYS A 686 12.27 -26.61 3.21
C LYS A 686 10.96 -27.23 2.70
N MET A 687 9.86 -27.11 3.45
CA MET A 687 8.55 -27.60 3.04
C MET A 687 7.80 -26.58 2.16
N PRO A 688 6.88 -27.03 1.28
CA PRO A 688 6.03 -26.11 0.52
C PRO A 688 5.17 -25.22 1.42
N SER A 689 5.15 -23.92 1.12
CA SER A 689 4.38 -22.90 1.85
C SER A 689 2.94 -22.74 1.38
N VAL A 690 2.50 -23.52 0.39
CA VAL A 690 1.16 -23.47 -0.20
C VAL A 690 0.64 -24.89 -0.36
N GLY A 691 -0.66 -25.09 -0.14
CA GLY A 691 -1.31 -26.38 -0.42
C GLY A 691 -1.28 -26.71 -1.91
N GLY A 692 -1.22 -28.01 -2.23
CA GLY A 692 -1.16 -28.51 -3.59
C GLY A 692 -0.51 -29.88 -3.69
N VAL A 693 -0.35 -30.37 -4.93
CA VAL A 693 0.27 -31.66 -5.21
C VAL A 693 1.75 -31.48 -5.55
N TYR A 694 2.59 -32.30 -4.94
CA TYR A 694 4.04 -32.23 -5.02
C TYR A 694 4.66 -33.60 -5.31
N GLU A 695 5.84 -33.60 -5.90
CA GLU A 695 6.66 -34.76 -6.16
C GLU A 695 7.93 -34.69 -5.33
N LEU A 696 8.22 -35.76 -4.59
CA LEU A 696 9.53 -36.03 -4.03
C LEU A 696 10.34 -36.81 -5.06
N ARG A 697 11.50 -36.29 -5.47
CA ARG A 697 12.34 -36.86 -6.52
C ARG A 697 13.71 -37.22 -5.97
N TYR A 698 14.20 -38.41 -6.31
CA TYR A 698 15.57 -38.83 -6.07
C TYR A 698 16.41 -38.54 -7.31
N HIS A 699 17.51 -37.81 -7.12
CA HIS A 699 18.43 -37.44 -8.19
C HIS A 699 19.79 -38.10 -8.03
N THR A 700 20.36 -38.55 -9.16
CA THR A 700 21.75 -38.98 -9.27
C THR A 700 22.46 -38.23 -10.39
N ASN A 701 23.79 -38.07 -10.29
CA ASN A 701 24.63 -37.39 -11.29
C ASN A 701 24.04 -36.03 -11.74
N HIS A 702 23.91 -35.10 -10.79
CA HIS A 702 23.28 -33.79 -10.92
C HIS A 702 21.75 -33.78 -10.92
N TYR A 703 21.09 -33.97 -12.07
CA TYR A 703 19.63 -33.75 -12.20
C TYR A 703 18.85 -34.96 -12.73
N ASN A 704 19.51 -36.09 -12.96
CA ASN A 704 18.84 -37.28 -13.48
C ASN A 704 17.95 -37.91 -12.40
N VAL A 705 16.65 -38.01 -12.67
CA VAL A 705 15.66 -38.52 -11.70
C VAL A 705 15.59 -40.03 -11.82
N ILE A 706 15.86 -40.73 -10.72
CA ILE A 706 15.85 -42.21 -10.69
C ILE A 706 14.73 -42.81 -9.84
N ALA A 707 14.05 -42.00 -9.03
CA ALA A 707 12.84 -42.39 -8.31
C ALA A 707 11.95 -41.17 -8.05
N LYS A 708 10.63 -41.40 -7.98
CA LYS A 708 9.64 -40.38 -7.63
C LYS A 708 8.59 -40.93 -6.65
N ALA A 709 8.15 -40.09 -5.74
CA ALA A 709 6.94 -40.28 -4.94
C ALA A 709 6.09 -39.01 -5.00
N VAL A 710 4.77 -39.14 -4.88
CA VAL A 710 3.83 -38.02 -4.98
C VAL A 710 3.11 -37.87 -3.65
N PHE A 711 2.96 -36.64 -3.19
CA PHE A 711 2.24 -36.31 -1.96
C PHE A 711 1.43 -35.02 -2.13
N CYS A 712 0.41 -34.87 -1.31
CA CYS A 712 -0.41 -33.66 -1.25
C CYS A 712 -0.09 -32.89 0.03
N VAL A 713 0.15 -31.59 -0.10
CA VAL A 713 0.21 -30.67 1.03
C VAL A 713 -1.17 -30.06 1.21
N HIS A 714 -1.78 -30.23 2.38
CA HIS A 714 -3.14 -29.77 2.65
C HIS A 714 -3.12 -28.66 3.72
N ALA A 715 -3.87 -27.59 3.48
CA ALA A 715 -4.12 -26.57 4.50
C ALA A 715 -5.16 -27.13 5.48
N PRO A 716 -4.96 -27.07 6.81
CA PRO A 716 -5.94 -27.58 7.76
C PRO A 716 -7.29 -26.89 7.53
N SER A 717 -8.32 -27.69 7.22
CA SER A 717 -9.67 -27.17 7.02
C SER A 717 -10.18 -26.55 8.33
N ARG A 718 -10.87 -25.41 8.21
CA ARG A 718 -11.39 -24.62 9.33
C ARG A 718 -12.40 -25.38 10.23
N ARG A 719 -12.78 -26.60 9.87
CA ARG A 719 -13.79 -27.43 10.55
C ARG A 719 -13.24 -28.31 11.68
N SER A 720 -11.93 -28.57 11.76
CA SER A 720 -11.38 -29.49 12.78
C SER A 720 -11.30 -28.92 14.21
N SER A 721 -11.46 -27.61 14.38
CA SER A 721 -11.49 -26.96 15.71
C SER A 721 -12.88 -26.97 16.38
N VAL A 722 -13.95 -27.27 15.64
CA VAL A 722 -15.31 -27.31 16.19
C VAL A 722 -15.69 -28.71 16.67
N ASP A 723 -15.24 -29.76 15.98
CA ASP A 723 -15.54 -31.15 16.36
C ASP A 723 -14.62 -31.72 17.46
N SER A 724 -13.44 -31.13 17.67
CA SER A 724 -12.54 -31.51 18.77
C SER A 724 -12.99 -30.95 20.13
N ALA A 725 -13.81 -29.89 20.13
CA ALA A 725 -14.47 -29.36 21.33
C ALA A 725 -15.77 -30.12 21.68
N SER A 726 -16.46 -30.72 20.70
CA SER A 726 -17.68 -31.51 20.94
C SER A 726 -17.41 -32.96 21.38
N ARG A 727 -16.20 -33.50 21.12
CA ARG A 727 -15.79 -34.86 21.57
C ARG A 727 -14.98 -34.92 22.87
N ARG A 728 -14.69 -33.78 23.53
CA ARG A 728 -14.08 -33.74 24.88
C ARG A 728 -15.09 -33.48 26.00
N GLY A 729 -16.38 -33.59 25.73
CA GLY A 729 -17.48 -33.52 26.69
C GLY A 729 -18.15 -34.87 26.96
N SER A 730 -17.40 -35.96 27.14
CA SER A 730 -17.93 -37.22 27.69
C SER A 730 -16.80 -38.16 28.14
N SER A 731 -16.01 -37.72 29.12
CA SER A 731 -15.26 -38.63 29.98
C SER A 731 -15.31 -38.08 31.39
N SER A 732 -16.26 -38.61 32.18
CA SER A 732 -16.36 -38.36 33.61
C SER A 732 -15.09 -38.88 34.30
N THR A 733 -14.21 -37.96 34.69
CA THR A 733 -13.17 -38.20 35.68
C THR A 733 -13.83 -38.26 37.05
N HIS A 734 -13.96 -39.47 37.59
CA HIS A 734 -13.97 -39.67 39.04
C HIS A 734 -12.65 -39.13 39.59
N LEU A 735 -12.71 -38.00 40.30
CA LEU A 735 -11.65 -37.61 41.22
C LEU A 735 -12.02 -38.14 42.61
N SER A 736 -11.28 -39.16 43.02
CA SER A 736 -11.13 -39.63 44.38
C SER A 736 -10.53 -38.53 45.26
N SER A 737 -11.22 -38.18 46.35
CA SER A 737 -10.62 -37.57 47.54
C SER A 737 -10.66 -38.56 48.71
N PRO A 738 -9.61 -38.62 49.56
CA PRO A 738 -9.53 -39.57 50.66
C PRO A 738 -10.20 -39.01 51.93
N GLY A 739 -10.94 -39.84 52.66
CA GLY A 739 -11.40 -39.48 54.01
C GLY A 739 -12.56 -40.31 54.56
N SER A 740 -12.20 -41.32 55.36
CA SER A 740 -12.93 -41.88 56.52
C SER A 740 -14.29 -42.59 56.39
N GLY A 741 -14.27 -43.92 56.58
CA GLY A 741 -15.13 -44.64 57.55
C GLY A 741 -16.48 -45.21 57.07
N PRO A 742 -16.98 -46.32 57.66
CA PRO A 742 -17.61 -47.41 56.90
C PRO A 742 -19.12 -47.60 57.16
N HIS A 743 -19.84 -48.25 56.22
CA HIS A 743 -20.60 -49.51 56.42
C HIS A 743 -21.69 -49.79 55.33
N VAL A 744 -21.58 -50.97 54.70
CA VAL A 744 -22.58 -52.06 54.57
C VAL A 744 -23.72 -52.02 53.52
N SER A 745 -23.63 -53.01 52.60
CA SER A 745 -24.68 -53.82 51.92
C SER A 745 -25.71 -53.12 51.02
N GLN A 746 -26.28 -53.68 49.94
CA GLN A 746 -26.26 -54.98 49.25
C GLN A 746 -26.92 -54.72 47.87
N LEU A 747 -26.59 -55.53 46.86
CA LEU A 747 -27.32 -55.77 45.59
C LEU A 747 -28.77 -56.30 45.86
N PRO A 748 -29.70 -56.45 44.88
CA PRO A 748 -29.49 -56.63 43.41
C PRO A 748 -30.50 -55.96 42.43
N SER A 749 -30.12 -56.07 41.15
CA SER A 749 -30.81 -56.06 39.83
C SER A 749 -32.26 -56.62 39.75
N PRO A 750 -32.86 -56.85 38.54
CA PRO A 750 -33.15 -55.99 37.37
C PRO A 750 -34.59 -56.21 36.81
N ALA A 751 -35.02 -55.46 35.77
CA ALA A 751 -36.00 -55.88 34.73
C ALA A 751 -36.21 -54.74 33.71
N THR A 752 -35.78 -54.86 32.44
CA THR A 752 -36.56 -55.29 31.25
C THR A 752 -37.88 -54.55 31.01
N ASN A 753 -37.99 -53.81 29.90
CA ASN A 753 -38.99 -53.95 28.81
C ASN A 753 -39.01 -52.66 27.95
N THR A 754 -38.57 -52.73 26.70
CA THR A 754 -39.36 -52.94 25.46
C THR A 754 -40.23 -51.78 25.00
N ALA A 755 -39.99 -51.42 23.74
CA ALA A 755 -40.94 -51.08 22.68
C ALA A 755 -41.40 -49.63 22.51
N ALA A 756 -41.05 -49.14 21.31
CA ALA A 756 -41.89 -48.45 20.32
C ALA A 756 -42.54 -47.12 20.72
N THR A 757 -42.15 -46.04 20.07
CA THR A 757 -42.57 -45.68 18.70
C THR A 757 -41.61 -44.67 18.10
#